data_AF-A0A959QXY3-F1
#
_entry.id   AF-A0A959QXY3-F1
#
_cell.length_a   1.000
_cell.length_b   1.000
_cell.length_c   1.000
_cell.angle_alpha   90.00
_cell.angle_beta   90.00
_cell.angle_gamma   90.00
#
_symmetry.space_group_name_H-M   'P 1'
#
loop_
_entity.id
_entity.type
_entity.pdbx_description
1 polymer ?
#
loop_
_entity_poly.entity_id
_entity_poly.type
_entity_poly.pdbx_seq_one_letter_code
_entity_poly.pdbx_strand_id
1 'polypeptide(L)'
;MKKLITLVFAAVLILNTSLFSQSGLLVTDYDYSSYPEVTIKYYVFKNSINQNSLLNSNDIVILNNDISITDKKIECKNNVNLNDNSVIVSIDLAIDNKNYNFDSVLSAANYLQLNTPNSEFALSSFNTVNHLNYDFGQSYSSFKIELEKLKNSNKSRIDSVFYSNPAGANTIFQTANTQNGKHIVIFTDKRNSIKKENLDKLKADGIKLYLVVLDEKADKEVKTYFESNNSTYLFENISKNNLKLVTLAIKELINGNLPCALVYKGNLDCDTTIVSNISVPSISATKDIKFEINSNLVPRLELAPSFYGFSSVLPGLKKEADIVITAVNTDINIDSIYFSDDKNGVFRFLSGQITSPQTITNGNNWTVRIEYAPKDSNIVFTKLMITSDACFNEEVLITGGFPNTPPVVKNIEIVAPNKCDEKLIVGDRYKVEWTGLLPSDVIQLEYSTDNGVNWDTLASNVTDLNYNWTVPDIESDECLVRGIQLWPNNIGRTLDLVHPDAVNTAFFDHVDGSKCVTSCDDGGVRIWNTNTGKLVKHFKGHTDNVNFAVFSPDDSKIASASNDTSVILWDSNDDNAPLNIFNNHNDVVRSVNFSPNGTEIISVDKSGVCKIFDVNSGTQLHSFSPDGIKPLWFGTYHPSGDFYLTGGNGGSVKVWDVNTNEFVKEFKIVGWVSQFALNRDGSRLLIVDILTKEITVWDYINNTKLFTLKHNTQENRPLNSGSFNDFGGKEYILTSGDDYTAILWDSNGDSINVYKEHTNSVRTANFNFDGQRVITSSWDETAKIWNLDERDLQMDTSDCQFTITKLKYDSKGLYFGDTYLGDYKDTLFNDALTNLNNFQFSIRNAFLRGANVSDFEITNDLINKVIDTLETNNFISLNVRFKPTDLGIRTAELVLDIPGNQVVVQLEGNCTKRDLEIVEGAIIYEKVDIGDFRDKIVDIVVRNNSENDLTIDSVYIDIPRNNDYSLVIDKPINELKKGRELGIIARFAPQYIDRSNADIVFIHNGNNSPTRISLFGSGSIPVFDTTTVSISNIEAASNNRVIAKINITELKQELKNEEFKGITLDLSFNPTLLYPDFSIKSDEIKNGIRTVRVDIEVKEDWFANDSKVNRIQSNEVEVAEFPFRTALGNDSTSILDISSSKVLGKAKLKIFESDGNFRLLDLCTEGGTRLFDGSGSFKLENPSPNPLSANTFVNYELLEDSQVDLDIIDYRGIGILSIDSGFKSKGIYSVPFNINNIPTGFYFIRLKTPNQSIVKKIQIER
;
A
#
# COMPACT_ATOMS: atom_id res chain seq x y z
N MET A 1 70.22 -32.31 10.71
CA MET A 1 69.69 -31.20 9.88
C MET A 1 68.79 -31.63 8.71
N LYS A 2 68.66 -32.93 8.36
CA LYS A 2 67.71 -33.43 7.32
C LYS A 2 66.40 -34.07 7.83
N LYS A 3 66.17 -34.14 9.16
CA LYS A 3 64.91 -34.64 9.76
C LYS A 3 63.98 -33.55 10.30
N LEU A 4 64.39 -32.27 10.25
CA LEU A 4 63.57 -31.14 10.70
C LEU A 4 62.79 -30.46 9.54
N ILE A 5 63.16 -30.74 8.28
CA ILE A 5 62.55 -30.12 7.10
C ILE A 5 61.33 -30.92 6.59
N THR A 6 61.21 -32.20 6.92
CA THR A 6 60.11 -33.07 6.46
C THR A 6 58.83 -32.93 7.29
N LEU A 7 58.92 -32.46 8.55
CA LEU A 7 57.74 -32.23 9.40
C LEU A 7 57.09 -30.85 9.19
N VAL A 8 57.84 -29.87 8.69
CA VAL A 8 57.30 -28.52 8.40
C VAL A 8 56.58 -28.49 7.04
N PHE A 9 56.93 -29.36 6.08
CA PHE A 9 56.23 -29.43 4.79
C PHE A 9 54.91 -30.23 4.82
N ALA A 10 54.71 -31.13 5.79
CA ALA A 10 53.45 -31.87 5.93
C ALA A 10 52.38 -31.09 6.72
N ALA A 11 52.78 -30.17 7.61
CA ALA A 11 51.85 -29.33 8.38
C ALA A 11 51.39 -28.08 7.61
N VAL A 12 52.11 -27.66 6.57
CA VAL A 12 51.75 -26.48 5.74
C VAL A 12 50.86 -26.85 4.54
N LEU A 13 50.67 -28.14 4.23
CA LEU A 13 49.79 -28.59 3.13
C LEU A 13 48.39 -29.06 3.57
N ILE A 14 48.01 -28.92 4.84
CA ILE A 14 46.66 -29.28 5.35
C ILE A 14 45.93 -28.06 5.99
N LEU A 15 46.50 -26.86 5.92
CA LEU A 15 45.91 -25.65 6.52
C LEU A 15 45.52 -24.57 5.50
N ASN A 16 44.94 -24.97 4.37
CA ASN A 16 44.25 -24.05 3.44
C ASN A 16 42.97 -24.66 2.84
N THR A 17 42.20 -25.37 3.66
CA THR A 17 40.77 -25.57 3.41
C THR A 17 40.00 -25.13 4.65
N SER A 18 39.85 -23.82 4.84
CA SER A 18 38.74 -23.30 5.62
C SER A 18 37.44 -23.56 4.85
N LEU A 19 37.03 -24.83 4.74
CA LEU A 19 35.63 -25.18 4.57
C LEU A 19 34.95 -24.72 5.86
N PHE A 20 34.47 -23.48 5.88
CA PHE A 20 33.52 -23.05 6.89
C PHE A 20 32.26 -23.91 6.73
N SER A 21 32.20 -25.06 7.41
CA SER A 21 31.02 -25.91 7.51
C SER A 21 30.01 -25.23 8.42
N GLN A 22 29.15 -24.40 7.84
CA GLN A 22 28.10 -23.74 8.60
C GLN A 22 26.93 -24.71 8.74
N SER A 23 26.59 -25.02 9.99
CA SER A 23 25.31 -25.64 10.35
C SER A 23 24.39 -24.53 10.87
N GLY A 24 23.10 -24.61 10.59
CA GLY A 24 22.18 -23.54 10.96
C GLY A 24 20.72 -23.86 10.65
N LEU A 25 19.83 -23.14 11.34
CA LEU A 25 18.39 -23.16 11.16
C LEU A 25 17.99 -21.89 10.41
N LEU A 26 17.35 -22.05 9.25
CA LEU A 26 16.74 -20.95 8.51
C LEU A 26 15.22 -21.08 8.61
N VAL A 27 14.58 -20.10 9.25
CA VAL A 27 13.13 -19.92 9.17
C VAL A 27 12.85 -19.09 7.92
N THR A 28 12.06 -19.64 7.00
CA THR A 28 11.73 -19.00 5.72
C THR A 28 10.42 -18.24 5.78
N ASP A 29 9.48 -18.70 6.59
CA ASP A 29 8.12 -18.16 6.69
C ASP A 29 7.48 -18.64 8.00
N TYR A 30 6.50 -17.91 8.52
CA TYR A 30 5.72 -18.32 9.69
C TYR A 30 4.31 -17.72 9.62
N ASP A 31 3.31 -18.49 10.01
CA ASP A 31 1.90 -18.13 10.00
C ASP A 31 1.30 -18.38 11.38
N TYR A 32 0.62 -17.37 11.90
CA TYR A 32 -0.05 -17.36 13.20
C TYR A 32 -1.48 -16.81 13.08
N SER A 33 -2.03 -16.68 11.87
CA SER A 33 -3.37 -16.11 11.67
C SER A 33 -4.48 -16.92 12.36
N SER A 34 -4.22 -18.21 12.60
CA SER A 34 -5.12 -19.17 13.26
C SER A 34 -4.73 -19.44 14.72
N TYR A 35 -4.09 -18.47 15.38
CA TYR A 35 -3.66 -18.58 16.77
C TYR A 35 -4.80 -19.10 17.68
N PRO A 36 -4.56 -20.08 18.58
CA PRO A 36 -3.26 -20.55 19.08
C PRO A 36 -2.49 -21.51 18.17
N GLU A 37 -2.98 -21.90 17.00
CA GLU A 37 -2.19 -22.70 16.07
C GLU A 37 -1.17 -21.84 15.32
N VAL A 38 0.11 -22.23 15.38
CA VAL A 38 1.23 -21.53 14.72
C VAL A 38 1.97 -22.51 13.82
N THR A 39 2.24 -22.11 12.59
CA THR A 39 2.98 -22.88 11.59
C THR A 39 4.27 -22.16 11.21
N ILE A 40 5.42 -22.82 11.36
CA ILE A 40 6.74 -22.28 10.97
C ILE A 40 7.30 -23.09 9.82
N LYS A 41 7.67 -22.45 8.71
CA LYS A 41 8.39 -23.08 7.60
C LYS A 41 9.89 -22.91 7.75
N TYR A 42 10.65 -23.99 7.65
CA TYR A 42 12.09 -23.96 7.91
C TYR A 42 12.94 -24.93 7.06
N TYR A 43 14.23 -24.63 7.03
CA TYR A 43 15.31 -25.54 6.63
C TYR A 43 16.35 -25.67 7.73
N VAL A 44 16.80 -26.89 7.98
CA VAL A 44 17.96 -27.17 8.83
C VAL A 44 19.10 -27.68 7.97
N PHE A 45 20.26 -27.04 8.07
CA PHE A 45 21.47 -27.48 7.40
C PHE A 45 22.50 -27.92 8.43
N LYS A 46 23.13 -29.07 8.17
CA LYS A 46 24.32 -29.52 8.88
C LYS A 46 25.45 -29.69 7.87
N ASN A 47 26.53 -28.94 8.03
CA ASN A 47 27.65 -28.92 7.07
C ASN A 47 27.20 -28.67 5.62
N SER A 48 26.25 -27.75 5.41
CA SER A 48 25.64 -27.44 4.10
C SER A 48 24.76 -28.54 3.48
N ILE A 49 24.40 -29.60 4.25
CA ILE A 49 23.48 -30.66 3.82
C ILE A 49 22.13 -30.46 4.50
N ASN A 50 21.05 -30.46 3.72
CA ASN A 50 19.67 -30.37 4.22
C ASN A 50 19.34 -31.57 5.13
N GLN A 51 18.95 -31.32 6.38
CA GLN A 51 18.63 -32.33 7.40
C GLN A 51 17.12 -32.52 7.60
N ASN A 52 16.28 -31.81 6.86
CA ASN A 52 14.83 -31.75 7.10
C ASN A 52 14.16 -33.12 7.20
N SER A 53 14.51 -34.09 6.35
CA SER A 53 13.95 -35.45 6.40
C SER A 53 14.45 -36.32 7.55
N LEU A 54 15.49 -35.88 8.27
CA LEU A 54 16.13 -36.66 9.34
C LEU A 54 15.67 -36.20 10.74
N LEU A 55 14.95 -35.08 10.83
CA LEU A 55 14.48 -34.50 12.09
C LEU A 55 13.05 -34.97 12.40
N ASN A 56 12.82 -35.32 13.67
CA ASN A 56 11.48 -35.52 14.24
C ASN A 56 11.11 -34.35 15.17
N SER A 57 9.85 -34.26 15.58
CA SER A 57 9.35 -33.14 16.38
C SER A 57 10.05 -32.97 17.73
N ASN A 58 10.61 -34.05 18.31
CA ASN A 58 11.35 -33.97 19.58
C ASN A 58 12.78 -33.45 19.41
N ASP A 59 13.32 -33.43 18.19
CA ASP A 59 14.65 -32.87 17.90
C ASP A 59 14.64 -31.33 17.90
N ILE A 60 13.46 -30.71 17.93
CA ILE A 60 13.25 -29.25 17.92
C ILE A 60 12.66 -28.82 19.25
N VAL A 61 13.32 -27.89 19.92
CA VAL A 61 12.82 -27.23 21.13
C VAL A 61 12.22 -25.88 20.75
N ILE A 62 11.01 -25.60 21.26
CA ILE A 62 10.29 -24.33 21.04
C ILE A 62 10.01 -23.75 22.42
N LEU A 63 10.42 -22.51 22.64
CA LEU A 63 10.05 -21.72 23.82
C LEU A 63 9.29 -20.47 23.35
N ASN A 64 8.02 -20.34 23.72
CA ASN A 64 7.27 -19.09 23.55
C ASN A 64 7.37 -18.29 24.83
N ASN A 65 8.00 -17.11 24.80
CA ASN A 65 8.24 -16.28 26.00
C ASN A 65 8.81 -17.11 27.16
N ASP A 66 9.84 -17.93 26.86
CA ASP A 66 10.49 -18.88 27.77
C ASP A 66 9.62 -20.08 28.24
N ILE A 67 8.38 -20.21 27.78
CA ILE A 67 7.50 -21.34 28.08
C ILE A 67 7.64 -22.44 27.02
N SER A 68 7.94 -23.66 27.47
CA SER A 68 8.17 -24.82 26.60
C SER A 68 6.89 -25.33 25.95
N ILE A 69 6.91 -25.47 24.61
CA ILE A 69 5.82 -26.07 23.85
C ILE A 69 6.08 -27.55 23.61
N THR A 70 5.13 -28.38 24.06
CA THR A 70 5.17 -29.84 23.96
C THR A 70 4.31 -30.38 22.82
N ASP A 71 3.16 -29.76 22.54
CA ASP A 71 2.26 -30.15 21.45
C ASP A 71 2.72 -29.54 20.11
N LYS A 72 3.51 -30.32 19.36
CA LYS A 72 4.10 -29.93 18.08
C LYS A 72 4.26 -31.12 17.14
N LYS A 73 4.08 -30.87 15.85
CA LYS A 73 4.24 -31.83 14.75
C LYS A 73 5.08 -31.24 13.62
N ILE A 74 5.77 -32.10 12.87
CA ILE A 74 6.52 -31.71 11.68
C ILE A 74 5.84 -32.32 10.45
N GLU A 75 5.63 -31.50 9.44
CA GLU A 75 5.12 -31.87 8.13
C GLU A 75 6.17 -31.53 7.06
N CYS A 76 6.79 -32.54 6.46
CA CYS A 76 7.81 -32.39 5.43
C CYS A 76 7.35 -33.00 4.12
N LYS A 77 7.47 -32.25 3.01
CA LYS A 77 7.30 -32.78 1.65
C LYS A 77 8.60 -32.64 0.90
N ASN A 78 9.39 -33.72 0.86
CA ASN A 78 10.61 -33.78 0.07
C ASN A 78 10.33 -34.48 -1.25
N ASN A 79 10.85 -33.92 -2.34
CA ASN A 79 10.78 -34.56 -3.64
C ASN A 79 11.94 -35.56 -3.75
N VAL A 80 11.64 -36.81 -4.11
CA VAL A 80 12.64 -37.88 -4.16
C VAL A 80 13.46 -37.81 -5.46
N ASN A 81 12.96 -37.10 -6.49
CA ASN A 81 13.61 -36.95 -7.78
C ASN A 81 14.10 -35.52 -8.00
N LEU A 82 15.40 -35.37 -8.21
CA LEU A 82 16.02 -34.11 -8.62
C LEU A 82 15.74 -33.87 -10.12
N ASN A 83 15.24 -32.70 -10.47
CA ASN A 83 15.07 -32.28 -11.86
C ASN A 83 16.33 -31.56 -12.35
N ASP A 84 16.59 -31.62 -13.66
CA ASP A 84 17.62 -30.79 -14.29
C ASP A 84 17.12 -29.35 -14.45
N ASN A 85 17.98 -28.37 -14.15
CA ASN A 85 17.61 -26.95 -14.11
C ASN A 85 18.62 -26.07 -14.83
N SER A 86 18.12 -24.98 -15.42
CA SER A 86 18.88 -23.90 -16.02
C SER A 86 18.79 -22.68 -15.10
N VAL A 87 19.90 -22.36 -14.43
CA VAL A 87 19.96 -21.30 -13.41
C VAL A 87 20.80 -20.12 -13.89
N ILE A 88 20.19 -18.94 -13.95
CA ILE A 88 20.90 -17.67 -14.12
C ILE A 88 21.19 -17.09 -12.73
N VAL A 89 22.46 -16.86 -12.42
CA VAL A 89 22.89 -16.10 -11.24
C VAL A 89 23.20 -14.66 -11.70
N SER A 90 22.54 -13.67 -11.10
CA SER A 90 22.72 -12.25 -11.42
C SER A 90 23.21 -11.49 -10.18
N ILE A 91 24.35 -10.82 -10.31
CA ILE A 91 25.00 -10.10 -9.21
C ILE A 91 24.98 -8.60 -9.48
N ASP A 92 24.43 -7.82 -8.56
CA ASP A 92 24.56 -6.37 -8.55
C ASP A 92 26.02 -5.99 -8.28
N LEU A 93 26.64 -5.25 -9.20
CA LEU A 93 28.02 -4.81 -9.05
C LEU A 93 28.15 -3.65 -8.07
N ALA A 94 27.07 -2.94 -7.74
CA ALA A 94 27.11 -1.79 -6.84
C ALA A 94 26.98 -2.14 -5.35
N ILE A 95 27.09 -3.43 -4.99
CA ILE A 95 27.03 -3.88 -3.60
C ILE A 95 28.23 -3.34 -2.83
N ASP A 96 28.00 -2.30 -2.04
CA ASP A 96 29.01 -1.66 -1.18
C ASP A 96 28.32 -1.09 0.08
N ASN A 97 27.98 -1.98 1.02
CA ASN A 97 27.39 -1.62 2.30
C ASN A 97 28.38 -1.89 3.44
N LYS A 98 28.39 -1.06 4.49
CA LYS A 98 29.29 -1.17 5.66
C LYS A 98 29.28 -2.57 6.33
N ASN A 99 28.20 -3.33 6.18
CA ASN A 99 28.00 -4.65 6.78
C ASN A 99 28.35 -5.83 5.87
N TYR A 100 28.48 -5.61 4.55
CA TYR A 100 28.71 -6.63 3.53
C TYR A 100 29.83 -6.22 2.58
N ASN A 101 30.87 -7.05 2.44
CA ASN A 101 31.80 -6.89 1.32
C ASN A 101 31.29 -7.67 0.10
N PHE A 102 31.54 -7.14 -1.09
CA PHE A 102 31.24 -7.76 -2.39
C PHE A 102 31.66 -9.25 -2.43
N ASP A 103 32.82 -9.58 -1.87
CA ASP A 103 33.34 -10.96 -1.79
C ASP A 103 32.44 -11.93 -1.01
N SER A 104 31.68 -11.45 -0.02
CA SER A 104 30.72 -12.30 0.73
C SER A 104 29.57 -12.76 -0.15
N VAL A 105 29.13 -11.92 -1.09
CA VAL A 105 28.06 -12.25 -2.05
C VAL A 105 28.57 -13.26 -3.06
N LEU A 106 29.78 -13.06 -3.61
CA LEU A 106 30.43 -14.02 -4.50
C LEU A 106 30.62 -15.39 -3.81
N SER A 107 31.08 -15.38 -2.56
CA SER A 107 31.24 -16.58 -1.75
C SER A 107 29.91 -17.30 -1.49
N ALA A 108 28.83 -16.55 -1.26
CA ALA A 108 27.50 -17.11 -1.06
C ALA A 108 26.95 -17.73 -2.35
N ALA A 109 27.00 -17.01 -3.47
CA ALA A 109 26.54 -17.47 -4.78
C ALA A 109 27.21 -18.80 -5.21
N ASN A 110 28.46 -19.03 -4.80
CA ASN A 110 29.17 -20.29 -5.02
C ASN A 110 28.55 -21.52 -4.30
N TYR A 111 27.57 -21.34 -3.41
CA TYR A 111 26.81 -22.44 -2.80
C TYR A 111 25.59 -22.91 -3.63
N LEU A 112 25.30 -22.28 -4.77
CA LEU A 112 24.21 -22.67 -5.69
C LEU A 112 24.50 -23.90 -6.56
N GLN A 113 25.61 -24.62 -6.31
CA GLN A 113 25.96 -25.83 -7.05
C GLN A 113 24.84 -26.87 -6.99
N LEU A 114 24.27 -27.24 -8.15
CA LEU A 114 23.27 -28.28 -8.29
C LEU A 114 23.95 -29.64 -8.49
N ASN A 115 23.33 -30.70 -7.97
CA ASN A 115 23.91 -32.05 -7.98
C ASN A 115 23.35 -32.93 -9.11
N THR A 116 22.79 -32.34 -10.17
CA THR A 116 22.30 -33.09 -11.34
C THR A 116 23.22 -32.89 -12.55
N PRO A 117 23.48 -33.94 -13.34
CA PRO A 117 24.48 -33.91 -14.39
C PRO A 117 24.09 -33.03 -15.59
N ASN A 118 22.79 -32.79 -15.85
CA ASN A 118 22.36 -31.95 -16.98
C ASN A 118 21.89 -30.55 -16.55
N SER A 119 22.05 -30.18 -15.27
CA SER A 119 21.85 -28.79 -14.86
C SER A 119 22.93 -27.89 -15.46
N GLU A 120 22.54 -26.69 -15.82
CA GLU A 120 23.40 -25.70 -16.47
C GLU A 120 23.29 -24.34 -15.78
N PHE A 121 24.38 -23.58 -15.82
CA PHE A 121 24.49 -22.30 -15.15
C PHE A 121 24.88 -21.21 -16.14
N ALA A 122 24.27 -20.05 -15.99
CA ALA A 122 24.71 -18.81 -16.61
C ALA A 122 25.00 -17.77 -15.53
N LEU A 123 25.98 -16.91 -15.77
CA LEU A 123 26.36 -15.80 -14.89
C LEU A 123 26.12 -14.48 -15.59
N SER A 124 25.34 -13.60 -14.95
CA SER A 124 25.18 -12.21 -15.35
C SER A 124 25.56 -11.27 -14.21
N SER A 125 25.88 -10.04 -14.55
CA SER A 125 26.14 -8.98 -13.57
C SER A 125 25.61 -7.66 -14.09
N PHE A 126 25.18 -6.76 -13.20
CA PHE A 126 24.59 -5.50 -13.63
C PHE A 126 25.12 -4.29 -12.88
N ASN A 127 25.17 -3.18 -13.60
CA ASN A 127 25.34 -1.83 -13.10
C ASN A 127 24.20 -0.96 -13.68
N THR A 128 24.49 0.13 -14.39
CA THR A 128 23.51 0.79 -15.27
C THR A 128 23.04 -0.07 -16.46
N VAL A 129 23.79 -1.11 -16.84
CA VAL A 129 23.49 -2.10 -17.89
C VAL A 129 23.76 -3.53 -17.37
N ASN A 130 23.20 -4.56 -18.01
CA ASN A 130 23.48 -5.96 -17.68
C ASN A 130 24.56 -6.54 -18.59
N HIS A 131 25.40 -7.40 -18.05
CA HIS A 131 26.49 -8.07 -18.75
C HIS A 131 26.34 -9.59 -18.62
N LEU A 132 26.57 -10.32 -19.73
CA LEU A 132 26.63 -11.79 -19.75
C LEU A 132 28.08 -12.23 -19.54
N ASN A 133 28.41 -12.72 -18.35
CA ASN A 133 29.78 -13.11 -18.01
C ASN A 133 30.06 -14.57 -18.40
N TYR A 134 29.05 -15.43 -18.27
CA TYR A 134 29.12 -16.85 -18.62
C TYR A 134 27.76 -17.29 -19.17
N ASP A 135 27.71 -17.82 -20.39
CA ASP A 135 26.49 -18.40 -20.96
C ASP A 135 26.21 -19.78 -20.37
N PHE A 136 25.03 -20.36 -20.66
CA PHE A 136 24.65 -21.67 -20.13
C PHE A 136 25.69 -22.74 -20.44
N GLY A 137 26.26 -23.30 -19.38
CA GLY A 137 27.17 -24.43 -19.44
C GLY A 137 27.00 -25.37 -18.25
N GLN A 138 27.34 -26.65 -18.47
CA GLN A 138 27.29 -27.70 -17.43
C GLN A 138 28.54 -27.69 -16.53
N SER A 139 29.60 -26.96 -16.92
CA SER A 139 30.84 -26.89 -16.16
C SER A 139 30.75 -25.89 -15.00
N TYR A 140 30.34 -26.36 -13.82
CA TYR A 140 30.28 -25.52 -12.62
C TYR A 140 31.63 -24.90 -12.25
N SER A 141 32.74 -25.59 -12.53
CA SER A 141 34.09 -25.05 -12.34
C SER A 141 34.36 -23.83 -13.21
N SER A 142 33.87 -23.81 -14.44
CA SER A 142 34.03 -22.67 -15.36
C SER A 142 33.15 -21.50 -14.92
N PHE A 143 31.89 -21.77 -14.54
CA PHE A 143 31.01 -20.79 -13.91
C PHE A 143 31.65 -20.13 -12.68
N LYS A 144 32.25 -20.93 -11.80
CA LYS A 144 32.92 -20.43 -10.58
C LYS A 144 34.10 -19.53 -10.90
N ILE A 145 34.92 -19.87 -11.90
CA ILE A 145 36.04 -19.03 -12.33
C ILE A 145 35.55 -17.66 -12.82
N GLU A 146 34.45 -17.62 -13.58
CA GLU A 146 33.88 -16.34 -14.03
C GLU A 146 33.26 -15.55 -12.87
N LEU A 147 32.64 -16.21 -11.89
CA LEU A 147 32.10 -15.59 -10.68
C LEU A 147 33.19 -14.88 -9.87
N GLU A 148 34.37 -15.50 -9.72
CA GLU A 148 35.51 -14.95 -8.99
C GLU A 148 36.21 -13.78 -9.72
N LYS A 149 35.93 -13.56 -11.01
CA LYS A 149 36.48 -12.42 -11.78
C LYS A 149 35.68 -11.13 -11.64
N LEU A 150 34.46 -11.19 -11.12
CA LEU A 150 33.60 -10.02 -10.98
C LEU A 150 34.24 -8.98 -10.05
N LYS A 151 34.05 -7.69 -10.37
CA LYS A 151 34.53 -6.56 -9.59
C LYS A 151 33.40 -5.59 -9.31
N ASN A 152 33.47 -4.90 -8.18
CA ASN A 152 32.48 -3.91 -7.79
C ASN A 152 32.47 -2.68 -8.71
N SER A 153 31.34 -1.96 -8.68
CA SER A 153 31.01 -0.76 -9.43
C SER A 153 30.32 0.25 -8.50
N ASN A 154 30.13 1.49 -8.94
CA ASN A 154 29.52 2.54 -8.14
C ASN A 154 28.06 2.85 -8.53
N LYS A 155 27.47 2.11 -9.50
CA LYS A 155 26.12 2.36 -10.04
C LYS A 155 25.34 1.06 -10.25
N SER A 156 24.03 1.08 -10.00
CA SER A 156 23.12 -0.08 -10.15
C SER A 156 21.77 0.28 -10.76
N ARG A 157 21.23 -0.64 -11.56
CA ARG A 157 19.89 -0.63 -12.19
C ARG A 157 19.38 -2.05 -12.37
N ILE A 158 18.67 -2.58 -11.38
CA ILE A 158 18.16 -3.97 -11.36
C ILE A 158 17.25 -4.32 -12.55
N ASP A 159 16.50 -3.34 -13.04
CA ASP A 159 15.59 -3.50 -14.18
C ASP A 159 16.32 -4.02 -15.43
N SER A 160 17.62 -3.68 -15.58
CA SER A 160 18.44 -4.11 -16.71
C SER A 160 18.58 -5.63 -16.82
N VAL A 161 18.49 -6.36 -15.70
CA VAL A 161 18.56 -7.84 -15.65
C VAL A 161 17.54 -8.50 -16.57
N PHE A 162 16.38 -7.87 -16.79
CA PHE A 162 15.26 -8.49 -17.50
C PHE A 162 15.26 -8.22 -19.02
N TYR A 163 15.64 -7.01 -19.48
CA TYR A 163 15.38 -6.58 -20.86
C TYR A 163 16.58 -6.06 -21.65
N SER A 164 17.78 -5.98 -21.08
CA SER A 164 18.95 -5.46 -21.81
C SER A 164 19.38 -6.44 -22.91
N ASN A 165 18.69 -6.44 -24.05
CA ASN A 165 18.93 -7.40 -25.12
C ASN A 165 20.36 -7.24 -25.66
N PRO A 166 21.11 -8.34 -25.89
CA PRO A 166 20.88 -9.74 -25.57
C PRO A 166 21.43 -10.26 -24.23
N ALA A 167 21.92 -9.39 -23.34
CA ALA A 167 22.33 -9.79 -21.99
C ALA A 167 21.17 -9.95 -20.99
N GLY A 168 19.93 -9.59 -21.33
CA GLY A 168 18.77 -9.73 -20.45
C GLY A 168 18.35 -11.19 -20.30
N ALA A 169 17.77 -11.55 -19.16
CA ALA A 169 17.36 -12.92 -18.84
C ALA A 169 16.48 -13.57 -19.93
N ASN A 170 15.56 -12.79 -20.55
CA ASN A 170 14.71 -13.27 -21.65
C ASN A 170 15.52 -13.77 -22.86
N THR A 171 16.64 -13.12 -23.16
CA THR A 171 17.51 -13.55 -24.24
C THR A 171 18.43 -14.66 -23.76
N ILE A 172 18.93 -14.60 -22.52
CA ILE A 172 19.82 -15.63 -21.97
C ILE A 172 19.14 -17.01 -22.01
N PHE A 173 17.88 -17.11 -21.58
CA PHE A 173 17.12 -18.37 -21.57
C PHE A 173 16.79 -18.97 -22.95
N GLN A 174 17.05 -18.27 -24.06
CA GLN A 174 16.87 -18.85 -25.39
C GLN A 174 17.88 -19.95 -25.70
N THR A 175 19.05 -19.94 -25.06
CA THR A 175 20.08 -20.97 -25.21
C THR A 175 20.01 -22.06 -24.14
N ALA A 176 19.09 -21.92 -23.18
CA ALA A 176 18.88 -22.92 -22.15
C ALA A 176 18.28 -24.20 -22.74
N ASN A 177 18.61 -25.35 -22.15
CA ASN A 177 17.96 -26.61 -22.44
C ASN A 177 16.45 -26.52 -22.18
N THR A 178 15.65 -26.81 -23.21
CA THR A 178 14.19 -26.64 -23.15
C THR A 178 13.50 -27.60 -22.18
N GLN A 179 14.16 -28.68 -21.76
CA GLN A 179 13.60 -29.65 -20.79
C GLN A 179 13.89 -29.27 -19.34
N ASN A 180 14.81 -28.33 -19.10
CA ASN A 180 15.22 -27.93 -17.75
C ASN A 180 14.25 -26.91 -17.14
N GLY A 181 14.10 -26.94 -15.82
CA GLY A 181 13.43 -25.87 -15.07
C GLY A 181 14.20 -24.54 -15.20
N LYS A 182 13.51 -23.42 -15.42
CA LYS A 182 14.15 -22.10 -15.61
C LYS A 182 14.12 -21.27 -14.32
N HIS A 183 15.29 -20.85 -13.83
CA HIS A 183 15.42 -20.14 -12.55
C HIS A 183 16.35 -18.92 -12.66
N ILE A 184 15.99 -17.79 -12.06
CA ILE A 184 16.84 -16.60 -11.92
C ILE A 184 17.06 -16.32 -10.44
N VAL A 185 18.32 -16.21 -10.01
CA VAL A 185 18.71 -15.80 -8.65
C VAL A 185 19.41 -14.45 -8.72
N ILE A 186 18.87 -13.43 -8.04
CA ILE A 186 19.41 -12.06 -8.04
C ILE A 186 19.90 -11.69 -6.64
N PHE A 187 21.12 -11.15 -6.54
CA PHE A 187 21.68 -10.58 -5.31
C PHE A 187 21.87 -9.06 -5.47
N THR A 188 21.33 -8.26 -4.54
CA THR A 188 21.42 -6.78 -4.56
C THR A 188 21.33 -6.16 -3.15
N ASP A 189 21.90 -4.96 -2.97
CA ASP A 189 21.85 -4.14 -1.75
C ASP A 189 21.00 -2.86 -1.90
N LYS A 190 20.57 -2.49 -3.11
CA LYS A 190 19.92 -1.19 -3.39
C LYS A 190 18.63 -1.27 -4.20
N ARG A 191 17.74 -0.34 -3.87
CA ARG A 191 16.38 -0.19 -4.43
C ARG A 191 16.40 0.45 -5.81
N ASN A 192 15.81 -0.26 -6.76
CA ASN A 192 15.29 0.27 -8.01
C ASN A 192 13.94 -0.43 -8.24
N SER A 193 12.89 0.33 -8.54
CA SER A 193 11.55 -0.22 -8.78
C SER A 193 11.59 -1.23 -9.92
N ILE A 194 11.45 -2.53 -9.62
CA ILE A 194 11.25 -3.54 -10.65
C ILE A 194 9.88 -3.29 -11.26
N LYS A 195 9.83 -3.01 -12.56
CA LYS A 195 8.54 -2.78 -13.22
C LYS A 195 7.69 -4.05 -13.22
N LYS A 196 6.43 -3.95 -12.79
CA LYS A 196 5.45 -5.04 -12.78
C LYS A 196 5.36 -5.80 -14.11
N GLU A 197 5.40 -5.06 -15.22
CA GLU A 197 5.37 -5.62 -16.59
C GLU A 197 6.49 -6.65 -16.84
N ASN A 198 7.68 -6.44 -16.27
CA ASN A 198 8.80 -7.36 -16.40
C ASN A 198 8.55 -8.67 -15.64
N LEU A 199 7.95 -8.56 -14.44
CA LEU A 199 7.64 -9.71 -13.60
C LEU A 199 6.52 -10.57 -14.21
N ASP A 200 5.50 -9.94 -14.80
CA ASP A 200 4.40 -10.64 -15.49
C ASP A 200 4.92 -11.46 -16.68
N LYS A 201 5.93 -10.94 -17.40
CA LYS A 201 6.54 -11.62 -18.54
C LYS A 201 7.32 -12.87 -18.14
N LEU A 202 8.11 -12.80 -17.05
CA LEU A 202 8.80 -13.97 -16.50
C LEU A 202 7.84 -15.10 -16.13
N LYS A 203 6.68 -14.74 -15.57
CA LYS A 203 5.62 -15.69 -15.23
C LYS A 203 5.04 -16.38 -16.46
N ALA A 204 4.79 -15.62 -17.53
CA ALA A 204 4.30 -16.18 -18.80
C ALA A 204 5.27 -17.22 -19.39
N ASP A 205 6.58 -17.01 -19.21
CA ASP A 205 7.64 -17.89 -19.72
C ASP A 205 8.00 -19.05 -18.76
N GLY A 206 7.28 -19.20 -17.65
CA GLY A 206 7.49 -20.26 -16.66
C GLY A 206 8.78 -20.14 -15.85
N ILE A 207 9.35 -18.94 -15.76
CA ILE A 207 10.62 -18.68 -15.08
C ILE A 207 10.38 -18.41 -13.58
N LYS A 208 11.10 -19.11 -12.70
CA LYS A 208 11.07 -18.88 -11.25
C LYS A 208 12.12 -17.84 -10.83
N LEU A 209 11.69 -16.82 -10.09
CA LEU A 209 12.55 -15.73 -9.64
C LEU A 209 12.85 -15.83 -8.14
N TYR A 210 14.11 -15.71 -7.77
CA TYR A 210 14.60 -15.66 -6.39
C TYR A 210 15.34 -14.33 -6.18
N LEU A 211 14.75 -13.43 -5.40
CA LEU A 211 15.32 -12.11 -5.12
C LEU A 211 15.90 -12.07 -3.70
N VAL A 212 17.21 -11.83 -3.59
CA VAL A 212 17.93 -11.72 -2.31
C VAL A 212 18.33 -10.25 -2.10
N VAL A 213 17.66 -9.61 -1.12
CA VAL A 213 17.90 -8.22 -0.72
C VAL A 213 18.69 -8.20 0.58
N LEU A 214 19.86 -7.57 0.54
CA LEU A 214 20.83 -7.52 1.65
C LEU A 214 20.55 -6.33 2.58
N ASP A 215 20.46 -6.57 3.89
CA ASP A 215 20.30 -5.57 4.97
C ASP A 215 19.17 -4.54 4.86
N GLU A 216 18.28 -4.68 3.86
CA GLU A 216 17.12 -3.82 3.66
C GLU A 216 15.85 -4.64 3.37
N LYS A 217 14.69 -4.02 3.59
CA LYS A 217 13.38 -4.56 3.19
C LYS A 217 13.07 -4.18 1.75
N ALA A 218 12.37 -5.05 1.03
CA ALA A 218 11.89 -4.76 -0.32
C ALA A 218 10.75 -3.72 -0.30
N ASP A 219 10.62 -2.98 -1.40
CA ASP A 219 9.53 -2.01 -1.58
C ASP A 219 8.15 -2.68 -1.54
N LYS A 220 7.13 -1.95 -1.08
CA LYS A 220 5.77 -2.46 -0.90
C LYS A 220 5.20 -3.12 -2.17
N GLU A 221 5.44 -2.53 -3.34
CA GLU A 221 4.96 -3.08 -4.63
C GLU A 221 5.63 -4.41 -4.98
N VAL A 222 6.94 -4.54 -4.75
CA VAL A 222 7.69 -5.79 -4.94
C VAL A 222 7.18 -6.84 -3.97
N LYS A 223 6.99 -6.47 -2.70
CA LYS A 223 6.48 -7.37 -1.67
C LYS A 223 5.09 -7.92 -2.02
N THR A 224 4.14 -7.07 -2.39
CA THR A 224 2.80 -7.48 -2.81
C THR A 224 2.83 -8.42 -4.03
N TYR A 225 3.71 -8.16 -5.01
CA TYR A 225 3.83 -9.04 -6.16
C TYR A 225 4.34 -10.43 -5.77
N PHE A 226 5.39 -10.51 -4.95
CA PHE A 226 5.99 -11.78 -4.53
C PHE A 226 5.04 -12.58 -3.60
N GLU A 227 4.24 -11.90 -2.77
CA GLU A 227 3.21 -12.54 -1.92
C GLU A 227 2.05 -13.13 -2.75
N SER A 228 1.71 -12.52 -3.89
CA SER A 228 0.60 -12.97 -4.75
C SER A 228 0.94 -14.11 -5.73
N ASN A 229 2.22 -14.53 -5.81
CA ASN A 229 2.68 -15.46 -6.85
C ASN A 229 3.51 -16.63 -6.29
N ASN A 230 2.95 -17.84 -6.38
CA ASN A 230 3.59 -19.09 -5.93
C ASN A 230 4.86 -19.52 -6.72
N SER A 231 5.29 -18.74 -7.73
CA SER A 231 6.44 -19.04 -8.59
C SER A 231 7.66 -18.14 -8.33
N THR A 232 7.60 -17.25 -7.33
CA THR A 232 8.66 -16.30 -6.99
C THR A 232 8.94 -16.30 -5.49
N TYR A 233 10.20 -16.09 -5.10
CA TYR A 233 10.66 -16.14 -3.70
C TYR A 233 11.45 -14.88 -3.35
N LEU A 234 11.00 -14.17 -2.32
CA LEU A 234 11.65 -12.97 -1.81
C LEU A 234 12.38 -13.29 -0.50
N PHE A 235 13.67 -12.98 -0.43
CA PHE A 235 14.49 -13.06 0.77
C PHE A 235 14.98 -11.65 1.09
N GLU A 236 14.34 -10.98 2.05
CA GLU A 236 14.62 -9.59 2.43
C GLU A 236 15.26 -9.48 3.81
N ASN A 237 15.95 -8.36 4.07
CA ASN A 237 16.66 -8.09 5.31
C ASN A 237 17.62 -9.22 5.69
N ILE A 238 18.29 -9.78 4.68
CA ILE A 238 19.25 -10.86 4.89
C ILE A 238 20.51 -10.24 5.47
N SER A 239 21.00 -10.83 6.57
CA SER A 239 22.26 -10.45 7.23
C SER A 239 23.40 -11.37 6.81
N LYS A 240 24.65 -10.89 6.96
CA LYS A 240 25.85 -11.58 6.47
C LYS A 240 25.94 -13.04 6.92
N ASN A 241 25.52 -13.31 8.16
CA ASN A 241 25.55 -14.63 8.75
C ASN A 241 24.49 -15.59 8.18
N ASN A 242 23.40 -15.06 7.61
CA ASN A 242 22.29 -15.84 7.04
C ASN A 242 22.39 -15.99 5.52
N LEU A 243 23.19 -15.17 4.83
CA LEU A 243 23.29 -15.16 3.37
C LEU A 243 23.63 -16.55 2.77
N LYS A 244 24.54 -17.29 3.43
CA LYS A 244 24.86 -18.67 3.04
C LYS A 244 23.67 -19.62 3.21
N LEU A 245 22.95 -19.55 4.34
CA LEU A 245 21.79 -20.41 4.61
C LEU A 245 20.65 -20.14 3.62
N VAL A 246 20.39 -18.87 3.30
CA VAL A 246 19.43 -18.47 2.25
C VAL A 246 19.82 -19.05 0.91
N THR A 247 21.10 -18.98 0.54
CA THR A 247 21.57 -19.53 -0.74
C THR A 247 21.42 -21.06 -0.81
N LEU A 248 21.68 -21.76 0.30
CA LEU A 248 21.41 -23.20 0.40
C LEU A 248 19.92 -23.51 0.31
N ALA A 249 19.04 -22.70 0.90
CA ALA A 249 17.60 -22.85 0.77
C ALA A 249 17.10 -22.60 -0.67
N ILE A 250 17.66 -21.61 -1.37
CA ILE A 250 17.38 -21.39 -2.81
C ILE A 250 17.78 -22.62 -3.62
N LYS A 251 18.96 -23.20 -3.36
CA LYS A 251 19.39 -24.46 -3.98
C LYS A 251 18.38 -25.60 -3.75
N GLU A 252 17.87 -25.76 -2.53
CA GLU A 252 16.85 -26.77 -2.22
C GLU A 252 15.52 -26.49 -2.94
N LEU A 253 15.08 -25.23 -3.00
CA LEU A 253 13.88 -24.83 -3.74
C LEU A 253 13.99 -25.06 -5.25
N ILE A 254 15.17 -24.82 -5.84
CA ILE A 254 15.44 -25.13 -7.25
C ILE A 254 15.33 -26.65 -7.50
N ASN A 255 15.87 -27.45 -6.58
CA ASN A 255 15.76 -28.92 -6.62
C ASN A 255 14.34 -29.44 -6.31
N GLY A 256 13.38 -28.58 -5.97
CA GLY A 256 12.00 -28.96 -5.65
C GLY A 256 11.78 -29.43 -4.21
N ASN A 257 12.77 -29.27 -3.32
CA ASN A 257 12.65 -29.56 -1.90
C ASN A 257 12.06 -28.34 -1.18
N LEU A 258 10.77 -28.40 -0.86
CA LEU A 258 10.07 -27.35 -0.11
C LEU A 258 10.50 -27.34 1.37
N PRO A 259 10.39 -26.19 2.08
CA PRO A 259 10.66 -26.15 3.51
C PRO A 259 9.68 -27.04 4.27
N CYS A 260 10.12 -27.62 5.39
CA CYS A 260 9.22 -28.34 6.29
C CYS A 260 8.40 -27.36 7.12
N ALA A 261 7.17 -27.74 7.45
CA ALA A 261 6.30 -27.02 8.36
C ALA A 261 6.35 -27.64 9.76
N LEU A 262 6.74 -26.86 10.76
CA LEU A 262 6.61 -27.16 12.18
C LEU A 262 5.32 -26.50 12.66
N VAL A 263 4.32 -27.30 13.01
CA VAL A 263 3.03 -26.81 13.53
C VAL A 263 2.99 -27.06 15.02
N TYR A 264 2.63 -26.05 15.80
CA TYR A 264 2.50 -26.17 17.25
C TYR A 264 1.34 -25.32 17.77
N LYS A 265 0.87 -25.64 18.98
CA LYS A 265 -0.18 -24.88 19.66
C LYS A 265 0.44 -23.99 20.75
N GLY A 266 0.31 -22.68 20.61
CA GLY A 266 0.71 -21.68 21.60
C GLY A 266 -0.20 -21.64 22.81
N ASN A 267 0.27 -21.00 23.89
CA ASN A 267 -0.50 -20.80 25.11
C ASN A 267 -1.35 -19.54 25.00
N LEU A 268 -2.62 -19.60 25.40
CA LEU A 268 -3.46 -18.41 25.49
C LEU A 268 -3.15 -17.70 26.81
N ASP A 269 -2.22 -16.74 26.78
CA ASP A 269 -1.83 -15.90 27.91
C ASP A 269 -2.05 -14.40 27.58
N CYS A 270 -1.58 -13.53 28.47
CA CYS A 270 -1.78 -12.08 28.35
C CYS A 270 -0.73 -11.39 27.47
N ASP A 271 0.28 -12.11 27.00
CA ASP A 271 1.30 -11.55 26.15
C ASP A 271 0.79 -11.51 24.71
N THR A 272 0.39 -10.33 24.25
CA THR A 272 0.05 -10.13 22.83
C THR A 272 1.28 -10.22 21.93
N THR A 273 2.47 -10.05 22.49
CA THR A 273 3.75 -10.20 21.79
C THR A 273 4.38 -11.53 22.16
N ILE A 274 4.45 -12.44 21.17
CA ILE A 274 5.07 -13.75 21.34
C ILE A 274 6.46 -13.73 20.71
N VAL A 275 7.48 -13.97 21.52
CA VAL A 275 8.84 -14.30 21.07
C VAL A 275 9.00 -15.81 21.13
N SER A 276 9.02 -16.45 19.96
CA SER A 276 9.24 -17.89 19.86
C SER A 276 10.69 -18.17 19.51
N ASN A 277 11.40 -18.77 20.47
CA ASN A 277 12.76 -19.27 20.32
C ASN A 277 12.71 -20.73 19.84
N ILE A 278 13.18 -20.96 18.62
CA ILE A 278 13.20 -22.28 17.99
C ILE A 278 14.66 -22.75 17.95
N SER A 279 14.95 -23.89 18.55
CA SER A 279 16.31 -24.43 18.58
C SER A 279 16.38 -25.90 18.16
N VAL A 280 17.49 -26.24 17.51
CA VAL A 280 17.85 -27.60 17.11
C VAL A 280 19.15 -27.96 17.82
N PRO A 281 19.09 -28.55 19.03
CA PRO A 281 20.27 -28.74 19.89
C PRO A 281 21.38 -29.58 19.25
N SER A 282 21.03 -30.53 18.37
CA SER A 282 21.98 -31.45 17.71
C SER A 282 23.00 -30.77 16.80
N ILE A 283 22.77 -29.50 16.44
CA ILE A 283 23.68 -28.67 15.64
C ILE A 283 23.92 -27.28 16.24
N SER A 284 23.50 -27.05 17.49
CA SER A 284 23.61 -25.76 18.20
C SER A 284 23.04 -24.58 17.39
N ALA A 285 21.92 -24.80 16.69
CA ALA A 285 21.27 -23.76 15.90
C ALA A 285 20.01 -23.25 16.59
N THR A 286 19.85 -21.93 16.64
CA THR A 286 18.71 -21.26 17.26
C THR A 286 18.24 -20.11 16.38
N LYS A 287 16.92 -19.88 16.35
CA LYS A 287 16.30 -18.76 15.64
C LYS A 287 15.10 -18.24 16.43
N ASP A 288 15.06 -16.92 16.59
CA ASP A 288 13.91 -16.24 17.18
C ASP A 288 12.98 -15.72 16.09
N ILE A 289 11.67 -15.91 16.31
CA ILE A 289 10.61 -15.22 15.60
C ILE A 289 9.79 -14.40 16.60
N LYS A 290 9.37 -13.21 16.18
CA LYS A 290 8.53 -12.32 16.99
C LYS A 290 7.27 -12.00 16.21
N PHE A 291 6.12 -12.27 16.79
CA PHE A 291 4.82 -11.96 16.20
C PHE A 291 3.84 -11.42 17.24
N GLU A 292 2.83 -10.69 16.77
CA GLU A 292 1.85 -10.01 17.61
C GLU A 292 0.45 -10.55 17.30
N ILE A 293 -0.23 -11.07 18.32
CA ILE A 293 -1.58 -11.66 18.21
C ILE A 293 -2.64 -10.62 18.55
N ASN A 294 -3.84 -10.79 17.98
CA ASN A 294 -4.96 -9.89 18.25
C ASN A 294 -5.35 -9.96 19.74
N SER A 295 -5.48 -8.80 20.38
CA SER A 295 -5.91 -8.69 21.78
C SER A 295 -7.28 -9.30 22.07
N ASN A 296 -8.09 -9.61 21.06
CA ASN A 296 -9.35 -10.32 21.22
C ASN A 296 -9.21 -11.83 21.48
N LEU A 297 -8.03 -12.41 21.24
CA LEU A 297 -7.79 -13.85 21.37
C LEU A 297 -7.22 -14.24 22.74
N VAL A 298 -6.86 -13.28 23.57
CA VAL A 298 -6.34 -13.51 24.94
C VAL A 298 -7.49 -13.82 25.92
N PRO A 299 -7.21 -14.50 27.06
CA PRO A 299 -8.17 -14.64 28.16
C PRO A 299 -8.74 -13.28 28.61
N ARG A 300 -10.06 -13.12 28.62
CA ARG A 300 -10.69 -11.84 29.00
C ARG A 300 -12.06 -12.01 29.64
N LEU A 301 -12.48 -10.97 30.36
CA LEU A 301 -13.85 -10.80 30.85
C LEU A 301 -14.64 -9.88 29.91
N GLU A 302 -15.86 -10.29 29.57
CA GLU A 302 -16.85 -9.42 28.94
C GLU A 302 -17.83 -8.89 29.98
N LEU A 303 -17.99 -7.57 30.03
CA LEU A 303 -18.77 -6.85 31.04
C LEU A 303 -19.98 -6.19 30.38
N ALA A 304 -21.19 -6.55 30.83
CA ALA A 304 -22.44 -6.04 30.31
C ALA A 304 -23.31 -5.41 31.43
N PRO A 305 -23.48 -4.08 31.46
CA PRO A 305 -22.80 -3.09 30.62
C PRO A 305 -21.39 -2.75 31.13
N SER A 306 -20.52 -2.27 30.23
CA SER A 306 -19.16 -1.79 30.56
C SER A 306 -19.13 -0.40 31.21
N PHE A 307 -20.26 0.31 31.16
CA PHE A 307 -20.52 1.56 31.88
C PHE A 307 -21.97 1.56 32.37
N TYR A 308 -22.22 1.99 33.60
CA TYR A 308 -23.58 2.11 34.13
C TYR A 308 -23.81 3.46 34.81
N GLY A 309 -24.77 4.23 34.30
CA GLY A 309 -25.20 5.49 34.87
C GLY A 309 -26.57 5.39 35.56
N PHE A 310 -26.62 5.62 36.87
CA PHE A 310 -27.88 5.60 37.61
C PHE A 310 -28.83 6.75 37.27
N SER A 311 -28.35 7.78 36.55
CA SER A 311 -29.08 9.02 36.21
C SER A 311 -29.48 9.81 37.47
N SER A 312 -30.44 10.76 37.34
CA SER A 312 -30.94 11.65 38.40
C SER A 312 -31.65 10.91 39.54
N VAL A 313 -30.89 10.30 40.45
CA VAL A 313 -31.43 9.74 41.70
C VAL A 313 -31.43 10.84 42.76
N LEU A 314 -32.61 11.21 43.27
CA LEU A 314 -32.75 12.25 44.29
C LEU A 314 -32.09 11.83 45.61
N PRO A 315 -31.47 12.77 46.36
CA PRO A 315 -30.97 12.49 47.71
C PRO A 315 -32.04 11.86 48.61
N GLY A 316 -31.74 10.72 49.20
CA GLY A 316 -32.67 9.95 50.04
C GLY A 316 -33.50 8.89 49.31
N LEU A 317 -33.48 8.84 47.98
CA LEU A 317 -34.01 7.72 47.18
C LEU A 317 -32.89 6.75 46.77
N LYS A 318 -33.28 5.59 46.23
CA LYS A 318 -32.34 4.53 45.83
C LYS A 318 -32.72 3.92 44.50
N LYS A 319 -31.72 3.41 43.77
CA LYS A 319 -31.89 2.70 42.50
C LYS A 319 -30.91 1.53 42.41
N GLU A 320 -31.32 0.45 41.75
CA GLU A 320 -30.53 -0.80 41.63
C GLU A 320 -30.15 -1.09 40.17
N ALA A 321 -29.09 -1.88 39.97
CA ALA A 321 -28.58 -2.28 38.66
C ALA A 321 -27.91 -3.66 38.69
N ASP A 322 -27.98 -4.37 37.56
CA ASP A 322 -27.28 -5.63 37.34
C ASP A 322 -26.12 -5.44 36.35
N ILE A 323 -24.97 -6.02 36.68
CA ILE A 323 -23.77 -6.09 35.84
C ILE A 323 -23.45 -7.58 35.63
N VAL A 324 -23.38 -8.00 34.37
CA VAL A 324 -23.08 -9.39 33.97
C VAL A 324 -21.62 -9.48 33.53
N ILE A 325 -20.91 -10.46 34.09
CA ILE A 325 -19.50 -10.77 33.83
C ILE A 325 -19.44 -12.14 33.14
N THR A 326 -18.80 -12.23 31.99
CA THR A 326 -18.68 -13.48 31.21
C THR A 326 -17.21 -13.80 30.94
N ALA A 327 -16.78 -15.04 31.22
CA ALA A 327 -15.43 -15.50 30.88
C ALA A 327 -15.36 -15.90 29.41
N VAL A 328 -14.35 -15.42 28.67
CA VAL A 328 -14.18 -15.65 27.24
C VAL A 328 -12.77 -16.18 26.93
N ASN A 329 -12.69 -17.08 25.95
CA ASN A 329 -11.50 -17.80 25.47
C ASN A 329 -10.97 -18.89 26.42
N THR A 330 -10.91 -18.65 27.73
CA THR A 330 -10.50 -19.64 28.75
C THR A 330 -11.36 -19.55 30.00
N ASP A 331 -11.21 -20.53 30.90
CA ASP A 331 -11.69 -20.39 32.28
C ASP A 331 -10.89 -19.26 32.96
N ILE A 332 -11.55 -18.47 33.81
CA ILE A 332 -10.95 -17.32 34.50
C ILE A 332 -11.21 -17.42 36.00
N ASN A 333 -10.15 -17.26 36.79
CA ASN A 333 -10.22 -17.19 38.24
C ASN A 333 -10.37 -15.73 38.67
N ILE A 334 -11.52 -15.41 39.27
CA ILE A 334 -11.78 -14.11 39.89
C ILE A 334 -11.42 -14.19 41.36
N ASP A 335 -10.44 -13.39 41.78
CA ASP A 335 -10.00 -13.28 43.17
C ASP A 335 -10.99 -12.49 44.03
N SER A 336 -11.46 -11.34 43.51
CA SER A 336 -12.37 -10.46 44.23
C SER A 336 -13.15 -9.49 43.33
N ILE A 337 -14.31 -9.04 43.80
CA ILE A 337 -15.11 -7.96 43.19
C ILE A 337 -15.41 -6.92 44.26
N TYR A 338 -15.04 -5.66 44.03
CA TYR A 338 -15.20 -4.57 44.99
C TYR A 338 -15.36 -3.21 44.30
N PHE A 339 -15.82 -2.18 45.03
CA PHE A 339 -15.80 -0.81 44.52
C PHE A 339 -14.46 -0.14 44.84
N SER A 340 -13.87 0.59 43.89
CA SER A 340 -12.64 1.36 44.13
C SER A 340 -12.80 2.38 45.26
N ASP A 341 -14.00 2.93 45.41
CA ASP A 341 -14.43 3.82 46.49
C ASP A 341 -15.96 3.71 46.61
N ASP A 342 -16.49 3.47 47.81
CA ASP A 342 -17.93 3.41 48.03
C ASP A 342 -18.60 4.80 48.11
N LYS A 343 -17.78 5.86 48.01
CA LYS A 343 -18.15 7.28 48.09
C LYS A 343 -18.94 7.58 49.36
N ASN A 344 -18.39 7.14 50.50
CA ASN A 344 -19.02 7.21 51.82
C ASN A 344 -20.33 6.40 51.91
N GLY A 345 -20.34 5.23 51.27
CA GLY A 345 -21.42 4.24 51.33
C GLY A 345 -22.67 4.56 50.52
N VAL A 346 -22.56 5.40 49.48
CA VAL A 346 -23.64 5.68 48.52
C VAL A 346 -23.74 4.59 47.44
N PHE A 347 -22.68 3.83 47.19
CA PHE A 347 -22.73 2.60 46.37
C PHE A 347 -22.65 1.36 47.26
N ARG A 348 -23.46 0.32 46.97
CA ARG A 348 -23.50 -0.92 47.77
C ARG A 348 -23.72 -2.15 46.90
N PHE A 349 -23.17 -3.29 47.33
CA PHE A 349 -23.49 -4.60 46.76
C PHE A 349 -24.78 -5.14 47.37
N LEU A 350 -25.68 -5.64 46.52
CA LEU A 350 -26.86 -6.38 46.94
C LEU A 350 -26.64 -7.89 46.82
N SER A 351 -25.96 -8.33 45.74
CA SER A 351 -25.57 -9.73 45.55
C SER A 351 -24.44 -9.87 44.52
N GLY A 352 -23.80 -11.04 44.47
CA GLY A 352 -22.78 -11.37 43.45
C GLY A 352 -21.38 -10.85 43.75
N GLN A 353 -21.15 -10.26 44.93
CA GLN A 353 -19.81 -9.89 45.38
C GLN A 353 -18.96 -11.14 45.65
N ILE A 354 -17.74 -11.17 45.11
CA ILE A 354 -16.74 -12.23 45.38
C ILE A 354 -15.69 -11.68 46.34
N THR A 355 -15.49 -12.36 47.46
CA THR A 355 -14.48 -11.99 48.49
C THR A 355 -13.43 -13.08 48.73
N SER A 356 -13.56 -14.22 48.05
CA SER A 356 -12.59 -15.31 48.01
C SER A 356 -12.56 -15.90 46.60
N PRO A 357 -11.41 -16.39 46.10
CA PRO A 357 -11.28 -16.81 44.70
C PRO A 357 -12.36 -17.78 44.21
N GLN A 358 -12.90 -17.52 43.03
CA GLN A 358 -13.89 -18.35 42.33
C GLN A 358 -13.52 -18.47 40.84
N THR A 359 -13.77 -19.63 40.23
CA THR A 359 -13.55 -19.83 38.79
C THR A 359 -14.85 -19.66 38.01
N ILE A 360 -14.85 -18.79 37.01
CA ILE A 360 -15.90 -18.73 35.98
C ILE A 360 -15.41 -19.56 34.79
N THR A 361 -16.16 -20.61 34.44
CA THR A 361 -15.85 -21.43 33.26
C THR A 361 -16.14 -20.67 31.97
N ASN A 362 -15.31 -20.87 30.94
CA ASN A 362 -15.46 -20.23 29.64
C ASN A 362 -16.89 -20.32 29.08
N GLY A 363 -17.47 -19.18 28.70
CA GLY A 363 -18.83 -19.05 28.16
C GLY A 363 -19.95 -18.96 29.19
N ASN A 364 -19.66 -19.05 30.49
CA ASN A 364 -20.65 -18.87 31.56
C ASN A 364 -20.63 -17.45 32.15
N ASN A 365 -21.76 -17.07 32.75
CA ASN A 365 -22.00 -15.72 33.27
C ASN A 365 -22.03 -15.69 34.81
N TRP A 366 -21.55 -14.60 35.39
CA TRP A 366 -21.69 -14.22 36.80
C TRP A 366 -22.35 -12.85 36.91
N THR A 367 -23.40 -12.71 37.71
CA THR A 367 -24.17 -11.45 37.81
C THR A 367 -23.94 -10.77 39.15
N VAL A 368 -23.56 -9.50 39.11
CA VAL A 368 -23.36 -8.63 40.26
C VAL A 368 -24.50 -7.62 40.32
N ARG A 369 -25.23 -7.56 41.44
CA ARG A 369 -26.30 -6.59 41.66
C ARG A 369 -25.84 -5.51 42.62
N ILE A 370 -26.02 -4.24 42.25
CA ILE A 370 -25.54 -3.06 42.98
C ILE A 370 -26.65 -2.02 43.20
N GLU A 371 -26.52 -1.21 44.24
CA GLU A 371 -27.44 -0.13 44.65
C GLU A 371 -26.70 1.22 44.67
N TYR A 372 -27.33 2.28 44.18
CA TYR A 372 -26.93 3.68 44.37
C TYR A 372 -27.95 4.45 45.22
N ALA A 373 -27.47 5.08 46.28
CA ALA A 373 -28.25 5.82 47.27
C ALA A 373 -27.56 7.17 47.60
N PRO A 374 -27.79 8.23 46.79
CA PRO A 374 -27.15 9.53 47.00
C PRO A 374 -27.57 10.19 48.31
N LYS A 375 -26.61 10.86 48.94
CA LYS A 375 -26.81 11.72 50.11
C LYS A 375 -26.96 13.20 49.74
N ASP A 376 -26.47 13.59 48.57
CA ASP A 376 -26.55 14.94 48.01
C ASP A 376 -26.62 14.86 46.47
N SER A 377 -26.61 16.02 45.80
CA SER A 377 -26.73 16.14 44.35
C SER A 377 -25.43 15.87 43.58
N ASN A 378 -24.32 15.60 44.27
CA ASN A 378 -23.02 15.47 43.60
C ASN A 378 -23.05 14.31 42.59
N ILE A 379 -22.51 14.58 41.41
CA ILE A 379 -22.16 13.51 40.49
C ILE A 379 -20.95 12.78 41.06
N VAL A 380 -21.18 11.55 41.49
CA VAL A 380 -20.16 10.67 42.03
C VAL A 380 -19.85 9.59 41.00
N PHE A 381 -18.56 9.37 40.81
CA PHE A 381 -18.03 8.31 39.98
C PHE A 381 -17.35 7.28 40.87
N THR A 382 -17.59 6.00 40.60
CA THR A 382 -16.84 4.90 41.18
C THR A 382 -16.54 3.86 40.09
N LYS A 383 -15.64 2.95 40.39
CA LYS A 383 -15.33 1.80 39.55
C LYS A 383 -15.69 0.54 40.29
N LEU A 384 -16.42 -0.36 39.64
CA LEU A 384 -16.52 -1.74 40.08
C LEU A 384 -15.26 -2.48 39.60
N MET A 385 -14.34 -2.74 40.52
CA MET A 385 -13.10 -3.47 40.28
C MET A 385 -13.33 -4.97 40.39
N ILE A 386 -12.79 -5.73 39.44
CA ILE A 386 -12.84 -7.18 39.36
C ILE A 386 -11.40 -7.66 39.23
N THR A 387 -10.79 -8.17 40.29
CA THR A 387 -9.42 -8.70 40.20
C THR A 387 -9.46 -10.16 39.80
N SER A 388 -8.76 -10.51 38.72
CA SER A 388 -8.75 -11.86 38.17
C SER A 388 -7.41 -12.20 37.49
N ASP A 389 -7.32 -13.41 36.93
CA ASP A 389 -6.24 -13.81 36.02
C ASP A 389 -6.56 -13.53 34.53
N ALA A 390 -7.57 -12.70 34.26
CA ALA A 390 -7.88 -12.22 32.92
C ALA A 390 -6.92 -11.11 32.47
N CYS A 391 -6.72 -10.96 31.16
CA CYS A 391 -5.70 -10.06 30.63
C CYS A 391 -6.17 -8.60 30.50
N PHE A 392 -7.47 -8.38 30.29
CA PHE A 392 -8.05 -7.05 30.08
C PHE A 392 -9.49 -6.98 30.61
N ASN A 393 -9.95 -5.75 30.87
CA ASN A 393 -11.30 -5.36 31.30
C ASN A 393 -11.74 -5.89 32.67
N GLU A 394 -11.20 -5.24 33.69
CA GLU A 394 -11.48 -5.52 35.10
C GLU A 394 -12.25 -4.40 35.80
N GLU A 395 -12.72 -3.39 35.07
CA GLU A 395 -13.48 -2.29 35.67
C GLU A 395 -14.76 -1.97 34.91
N VAL A 396 -15.85 -1.76 35.65
CA VAL A 396 -17.07 -1.11 35.16
C VAL A 396 -17.13 0.29 35.76
N LEU A 397 -17.18 1.30 34.90
CA LEU A 397 -17.37 2.69 35.31
C LEU A 397 -18.83 2.90 35.72
N ILE A 398 -19.02 3.37 36.95
CA ILE A 398 -20.35 3.61 37.51
C ILE A 398 -20.46 5.09 37.87
N THR A 399 -21.55 5.72 37.46
CA THR A 399 -21.86 7.10 37.83
C THR A 399 -23.27 7.23 38.38
N GLY A 400 -23.46 8.18 39.28
CA GLY A 400 -24.77 8.60 39.76
C GLY A 400 -24.68 10.05 40.27
N GLY A 401 -25.79 10.77 40.24
CA GLY A 401 -25.86 12.14 40.75
C GLY A 401 -26.96 12.94 40.06
N PHE A 402 -27.04 14.24 40.38
CA PHE A 402 -28.11 15.11 39.91
C PHE A 402 -27.53 16.30 39.13
N PRO A 403 -27.57 16.29 37.78
CA PRO A 403 -27.04 17.36 36.95
C PRO A 403 -27.72 18.71 37.24
N ASN A 404 -27.01 19.82 36.99
CA ASN A 404 -27.47 21.21 37.15
C ASN A 404 -27.59 21.74 38.61
N THR A 405 -27.03 21.04 39.59
CA THR A 405 -26.85 21.59 40.96
C THR A 405 -25.36 21.83 41.26
N PRO A 406 -24.93 23.06 41.57
CA PRO A 406 -23.51 23.39 41.72
C PRO A 406 -22.88 22.70 42.94
N PRO A 407 -21.60 22.31 42.83
CA PRO A 407 -20.83 21.80 43.94
C PRO A 407 -20.57 22.92 44.96
N VAL A 408 -20.53 22.57 46.23
CA VAL A 408 -20.30 23.53 47.35
C VAL A 408 -18.86 24.09 47.35
N VAL A 409 -17.95 23.57 46.51
CA VAL A 409 -16.51 23.93 46.47
C VAL A 409 -16.08 24.25 45.04
N LYS A 410 -15.32 25.34 44.83
CA LYS A 410 -14.74 25.72 43.53
C LYS A 410 -13.74 24.66 43.04
N ASN A 411 -13.79 24.28 41.77
CA ASN A 411 -13.01 23.18 41.21
C ASN A 411 -12.26 23.47 39.90
N ILE A 412 -12.57 24.53 39.14
CA ILE A 412 -11.85 24.87 37.89
C ILE A 412 -10.37 25.23 38.14
N GLU A 413 -9.46 24.73 37.31
CA GLU A 413 -8.01 25.00 37.36
C GLU A 413 -7.42 25.11 35.94
N ILE A 414 -6.66 26.17 35.64
CA ILE A 414 -5.94 26.37 34.38
C ILE A 414 -4.61 25.59 34.43
N VAL A 415 -4.49 24.59 33.57
CA VAL A 415 -3.33 23.69 33.52
C VAL A 415 -2.27 24.22 32.56
N ALA A 416 -2.68 24.83 31.46
CA ALA A 416 -1.78 25.36 30.44
C ALA A 416 -2.40 26.59 29.74
N PRO A 417 -1.65 27.69 29.52
CA PRO A 417 -0.29 27.93 30.00
C PRO A 417 -0.26 28.15 31.51
N ASN A 418 0.70 27.55 32.21
CA ASN A 418 0.84 27.70 33.67
C ASN A 418 2.29 27.53 34.17
N LYS A 419 3.30 27.64 33.30
CA LYS A 419 4.72 27.59 33.71
C LYS A 419 5.37 28.97 33.56
N CYS A 420 6.11 29.39 34.58
CA CYS A 420 6.72 30.73 34.66
C CYS A 420 7.81 31.02 33.60
N ASP A 421 8.35 30.00 32.93
CA ASP A 421 9.34 30.13 31.86
C ASP A 421 8.77 29.77 30.47
N GLU A 422 7.45 29.61 30.38
CA GLU A 422 6.76 29.23 29.16
C GLU A 422 6.79 30.35 28.11
N LYS A 423 7.13 29.98 26.87
CA LYS A 423 7.23 30.90 25.73
C LYS A 423 6.30 30.46 24.62
N LEU A 424 5.37 31.33 24.27
CA LEU A 424 4.46 31.18 23.16
C LEU A 424 4.98 31.97 21.96
N ILE A 425 4.92 31.37 20.78
CA ILE A 425 5.42 31.96 19.54
C ILE A 425 4.28 32.65 18.81
N VAL A 426 4.49 33.91 18.42
CA VAL A 426 3.52 34.69 17.61
C VAL A 426 3.07 33.90 16.37
N GLY A 427 1.75 33.83 16.16
CA GLY A 427 1.12 33.15 15.03
C GLY A 427 1.00 31.64 15.20
N ASP A 428 1.60 31.05 16.24
CA ASP A 428 1.55 29.61 16.48
C ASP A 428 0.22 29.17 17.09
N ARG A 429 -0.11 27.87 16.97
CA ARG A 429 -1.24 27.26 17.69
C ARG A 429 -0.76 26.68 19.00
N TYR A 430 -1.27 27.23 20.11
CA TYR A 430 -1.03 26.77 21.46
C TYR A 430 -2.31 26.19 22.06
N LYS A 431 -2.21 25.06 22.76
CA LYS A 431 -3.37 24.41 23.39
C LYS A 431 -3.51 24.89 24.83
N VAL A 432 -4.53 25.71 25.09
CA VAL A 432 -4.94 26.09 26.45
C VAL A 432 -5.73 24.92 27.05
N GLU A 433 -5.43 24.53 28.28
CA GLU A 433 -6.04 23.37 28.96
C GLU A 433 -6.49 23.72 30.38
N TRP A 434 -7.60 23.12 30.82
CA TRP A 434 -8.13 23.28 32.18
C TRP A 434 -8.71 21.98 32.71
N THR A 435 -8.83 21.88 34.03
CA THR A 435 -9.40 20.73 34.75
C THR A 435 -10.50 21.19 35.70
N GLY A 436 -11.10 20.25 36.43
CA GLY A 436 -12.15 20.54 37.40
C GLY A 436 -13.57 20.58 36.84
N LEU A 437 -13.73 20.59 35.51
CA LEU A 437 -15.02 20.63 34.83
C LEU A 437 -15.27 19.36 34.01
N LEU A 438 -16.51 19.15 33.55
CA LEU A 438 -16.83 18.14 32.54
C LEU A 438 -16.43 18.64 31.14
N PRO A 439 -16.06 17.76 30.19
CA PRO A 439 -15.82 18.16 28.80
C PRO A 439 -17.01 18.86 28.13
N SER A 440 -18.24 18.60 28.58
CA SER A 440 -19.44 19.28 28.07
C SER A 440 -19.66 20.66 28.70
N ASP A 441 -18.94 21.02 29.77
CA ASP A 441 -19.13 22.30 30.43
C ASP A 441 -18.57 23.43 29.57
N VAL A 442 -19.30 24.53 29.58
CA VAL A 442 -19.01 25.69 28.74
C VAL A 442 -18.18 26.68 29.55
N ILE A 443 -17.11 27.23 28.97
CA ILE A 443 -16.32 28.29 29.62
C ILE A 443 -16.05 29.48 28.67
N GLN A 444 -15.74 30.64 29.24
CA GLN A 444 -15.12 31.76 28.54
C GLN A 444 -13.64 31.82 28.88
N LEU A 445 -12.80 31.93 27.85
CA LEU A 445 -11.37 32.09 27.97
C LEU A 445 -10.98 33.53 27.66
N GLU A 446 -10.08 34.06 28.45
CA GLU A 446 -9.52 35.41 28.28
C GLU A 446 -8.02 35.37 28.49
N TYR A 447 -7.32 36.30 27.86
CA TYR A 447 -5.88 36.47 28.06
C TYR A 447 -5.55 37.95 28.31
N SER A 448 -4.44 38.18 28.99
CA SER A 448 -3.88 39.50 29.25
C SER A 448 -2.44 39.54 28.78
N THR A 449 -1.98 40.72 28.37
CA THR A 449 -0.58 41.00 28.01
C THR A 449 0.07 42.04 28.93
N ASP A 450 -0.64 42.46 29.99
CA ASP A 450 -0.27 43.52 30.93
C ASP A 450 -0.57 43.10 32.38
N ASN A 451 -0.25 41.84 32.70
CA ASN A 451 -0.38 41.25 34.04
C ASN A 451 -1.80 41.32 34.63
N GLY A 452 -2.82 41.11 33.79
CA GLY A 452 -4.22 41.05 34.20
C GLY A 452 -4.88 42.40 34.42
N VAL A 453 -4.26 43.51 33.98
CA VAL A 453 -4.86 44.85 34.04
C VAL A 453 -5.98 44.98 33.00
N ASN A 454 -5.72 44.56 31.76
CA ASN A 454 -6.71 44.42 30.70
C ASN A 454 -6.82 42.96 30.26
N TRP A 455 -8.04 42.53 29.94
CA TRP A 455 -8.35 41.17 29.50
C TRP A 455 -9.04 41.23 28.15
N ASP A 456 -8.42 40.58 27.17
CA ASP A 456 -9.00 40.37 25.85
C ASP A 456 -9.67 39.00 25.80
N THR A 457 -10.85 38.93 25.19
CA THR A 457 -11.55 37.67 25.00
C THR A 457 -10.79 36.79 24.02
N LEU A 458 -10.30 35.65 24.51
CA LEU A 458 -9.62 34.63 23.72
C LEU A 458 -10.64 33.78 22.97
N ALA A 459 -11.67 33.31 23.67
CA ALA A 459 -12.79 32.55 23.12
C ALA A 459 -13.99 32.51 24.07
N SER A 460 -15.20 32.46 23.51
CA SER A 460 -16.44 32.30 24.27
C SER A 460 -17.09 30.95 23.96
N ASN A 461 -17.81 30.41 24.94
CA ASN A 461 -18.56 29.16 24.82
C ASN A 461 -17.72 27.92 24.47
N VAL A 462 -16.57 27.79 25.12
CA VAL A 462 -15.60 26.72 24.85
C VAL A 462 -15.91 25.47 25.68
N THR A 463 -15.82 24.29 25.05
CA THR A 463 -16.01 22.97 25.65
C THR A 463 -14.72 22.12 25.54
N ASP A 464 -14.79 20.83 25.85
CA ASP A 464 -13.76 19.80 25.65
C ASP A 464 -12.51 19.88 26.53
N LEU A 465 -12.55 20.70 27.60
CA LEU A 465 -11.43 20.93 28.54
C LEU A 465 -10.15 21.49 27.91
N ASN A 466 -10.21 21.91 26.65
CA ASN A 466 -9.09 22.54 25.97
C ASN A 466 -9.51 23.44 24.82
N TYR A 467 -8.62 24.36 24.43
CA TYR A 467 -8.82 25.26 23.31
C TYR A 467 -7.54 25.51 22.53
N ASN A 468 -7.62 25.43 21.20
CA ASN A 468 -6.49 25.76 20.33
C ASN A 468 -6.45 27.27 20.07
N TRP A 469 -5.60 27.98 20.81
CA TRP A 469 -5.35 29.40 20.68
C TRP A 469 -4.33 29.68 19.58
N THR A 470 -4.65 30.58 18.65
CA THR A 470 -3.64 31.17 17.74
C THR A 470 -3.04 32.39 18.42
N VAL A 471 -1.76 32.32 18.77
CA VAL A 471 -1.06 33.33 19.56
C VAL A 471 -1.02 34.66 18.78
N PRO A 472 -1.47 35.78 19.37
CA PRO A 472 -1.57 37.06 18.69
C PRO A 472 -0.19 37.67 18.39
N ASP A 473 -0.15 38.58 17.42
CA ASP A 473 1.06 39.33 17.04
C ASP A 473 1.36 40.50 18.00
N ILE A 474 1.57 40.17 19.28
CA ILE A 474 1.85 41.10 20.38
C ILE A 474 2.93 40.49 21.28
N GLU A 475 4.14 41.08 21.31
CA GLU A 475 5.22 40.63 22.20
C GLU A 475 5.02 41.18 23.62
N SER A 476 5.05 40.32 24.64
CA SER A 476 4.96 40.68 26.06
C SER A 476 5.51 39.56 26.95
N ASP A 477 6.12 39.92 28.08
CA ASP A 477 6.61 39.02 29.14
C ASP A 477 5.66 38.94 30.35
N GLU A 478 4.54 39.68 30.33
CA GLU A 478 3.58 39.77 31.44
C GLU A 478 2.23 39.11 31.08
N CYS A 479 2.23 37.98 30.38
CA CYS A 479 1.00 37.37 29.89
C CYS A 479 0.34 36.43 30.92
N LEU A 480 -1.00 36.45 30.97
CA LEU A 480 -1.83 35.56 31.80
C LEU A 480 -3.01 35.03 30.99
N VAL A 481 -3.54 33.86 31.37
CA VAL A 481 -4.78 33.29 30.83
C VAL A 481 -5.72 32.94 31.97
N ARG A 482 -7.02 33.17 31.79
CA ARG A 482 -8.04 32.76 32.75
C ARG A 482 -9.20 32.04 32.08
N GLY A 483 -9.80 31.11 32.81
CA GLY A 483 -11.02 30.40 32.44
C GLY A 483 -12.15 30.76 33.39
N ILE A 484 -13.30 31.11 32.83
CA ILE A 484 -14.51 31.46 33.56
C ILE A 484 -15.57 30.43 33.19
N GLN A 485 -15.98 29.58 34.13
CA GLN A 485 -17.03 28.59 33.87
C GLN A 485 -18.34 29.31 33.60
N LEU A 486 -18.87 29.14 32.40
CA LEU A 486 -20.23 29.50 32.08
C LEU A 486 -21.09 28.29 32.46
N TRP A 487 -21.76 28.38 33.62
CA TRP A 487 -22.88 27.49 33.87
C TRP A 487 -23.85 27.57 32.66
N PRO A 488 -24.70 26.57 32.40
CA PRO A 488 -25.76 26.67 31.39
C PRO A 488 -26.75 27.86 31.59
N ASN A 489 -26.43 28.85 32.43
CA ASN A 489 -27.26 29.95 32.90
C ASN A 489 -26.52 31.28 33.16
N ASN A 490 -25.31 31.52 32.63
CA ASN A 490 -24.67 32.84 32.78
C ASN A 490 -24.91 33.81 31.61
N ILE A 491 -26.10 33.73 30.99
CA ILE A 491 -26.63 34.78 30.12
C ILE A 491 -27.66 35.58 30.93
N GLY A 492 -27.19 36.34 31.93
CA GLY A 492 -28.05 37.22 32.73
C GLY A 492 -29.22 36.55 33.47
N ARG A 493 -30.12 37.38 34.00
CA ARG A 493 -31.31 36.99 34.77
C ARG A 493 -32.33 36.16 33.96
N THR A 494 -32.30 36.27 32.63
CA THR A 494 -33.37 35.79 31.73
C THR A 494 -32.81 35.44 30.35
N LEU A 495 -33.25 34.30 29.80
CA LEU A 495 -32.93 33.83 28.45
C LEU A 495 -34.15 33.91 27.54
N ASP A 496 -34.01 34.54 26.38
CA ASP A 496 -35.10 34.82 25.44
C ASP A 496 -35.15 33.81 24.29
N LEU A 497 -36.32 33.22 24.06
CA LEU A 497 -36.65 32.36 22.93
C LEU A 497 -37.56 33.15 21.98
N VAL A 498 -36.96 33.74 20.94
CA VAL A 498 -37.66 34.65 20.02
C VAL A 498 -38.39 33.88 18.92
N HIS A 499 -39.66 34.19 18.73
CA HIS A 499 -40.56 33.58 17.75
C HIS A 499 -40.98 34.62 16.69
N PRO A 500 -41.51 34.18 15.53
CA PRO A 500 -41.99 35.11 14.50
C PRO A 500 -43.38 35.69 14.77
N ASP A 501 -44.12 35.14 15.74
CA ASP A 501 -45.46 35.57 16.15
C ASP A 501 -45.69 35.19 17.62
N ALA A 502 -46.86 35.53 18.16
CA ALA A 502 -47.26 35.30 19.55
C ALA A 502 -47.07 33.84 20.01
N VAL A 503 -46.57 33.64 21.24
CA VAL A 503 -46.34 32.33 21.84
C VAL A 503 -47.47 31.99 22.82
N ASN A 504 -48.17 30.89 22.59
CA ASN A 504 -49.36 30.51 23.37
C ASN A 504 -49.05 29.60 24.56
N THR A 505 -48.07 28.70 24.41
CA THR A 505 -47.62 27.83 25.51
C THR A 505 -46.11 27.61 25.46
N ALA A 506 -45.53 27.39 26.64
CA ALA A 506 -44.16 26.92 26.79
C ALA A 506 -44.04 25.96 27.99
N PHE A 507 -43.47 24.78 27.78
CA PHE A 507 -43.27 23.74 28.80
C PHE A 507 -41.88 23.13 28.69
N PHE A 508 -41.22 22.87 29.82
CA PHE A 508 -39.99 22.07 29.86
C PHE A 508 -40.28 20.61 29.52
N ASP A 509 -39.24 19.88 29.07
CA ASP A 509 -39.24 18.43 29.12
C ASP A 509 -39.26 17.93 30.58
N HIS A 510 -39.72 16.70 30.77
CA HIS A 510 -39.91 16.07 32.07
C HIS A 510 -38.67 15.31 32.59
N VAL A 511 -37.68 15.04 31.73
CA VAL A 511 -36.46 14.27 32.07
C VAL A 511 -35.41 15.10 32.79
N ASP A 512 -34.97 16.22 32.22
CA ASP A 512 -33.88 17.05 32.76
C ASP A 512 -34.03 18.56 32.52
N GLY A 513 -35.13 18.98 31.90
CA GLY A 513 -35.40 20.38 31.63
C GLY A 513 -34.40 21.00 30.66
N SER A 514 -33.57 20.23 29.94
CA SER A 514 -32.61 20.72 28.95
C SER A 514 -33.28 21.15 27.64
N LYS A 515 -34.56 20.82 27.47
CA LYS A 515 -35.39 21.19 26.34
C LYS A 515 -36.70 21.81 26.80
N CYS A 516 -37.32 22.57 25.90
CA CYS A 516 -38.70 23.02 26.09
C CYS A 516 -39.44 23.02 24.77
N VAL A 517 -40.74 22.72 24.84
CA VAL A 517 -41.67 22.82 23.72
C VAL A 517 -42.44 24.13 23.80
N THR A 518 -42.64 24.77 22.65
CA THR A 518 -43.39 26.02 22.50
C THR A 518 -44.39 25.91 21.36
N SER A 519 -45.53 26.57 21.51
CA SER A 519 -46.56 26.71 20.47
C SER A 519 -46.73 28.17 20.07
N CYS A 520 -46.90 28.44 18.77
CA CYS A 520 -46.90 29.79 18.21
C CYS A 520 -48.09 30.01 17.27
N ASP A 521 -48.52 31.27 17.16
CA ASP A 521 -49.56 31.71 16.24
C ASP A 521 -49.17 31.53 14.76
N ASP A 522 -47.88 31.35 14.46
CA ASP A 522 -47.40 31.07 13.10
C ASP A 522 -47.70 29.66 12.57
N GLY A 523 -48.44 28.85 13.34
CA GLY A 523 -48.74 27.46 13.01
C GLY A 523 -47.61 26.48 13.36
N GLY A 524 -46.51 26.96 13.95
CA GLY A 524 -45.34 26.16 14.29
C GLY A 524 -45.30 25.68 15.74
N VAL A 525 -44.82 24.45 15.93
CA VAL A 525 -44.38 23.93 17.24
C VAL A 525 -42.86 23.83 17.22
N ARG A 526 -42.20 24.25 18.30
CA ARG A 526 -40.73 24.30 18.35
C ARG A 526 -40.20 23.67 19.61
N ILE A 527 -39.09 22.94 19.46
CA ILE A 527 -38.25 22.50 20.59
C ILE A 527 -37.02 23.39 20.64
N TRP A 528 -36.75 23.93 21.82
CA TRP A 528 -35.57 24.74 22.10
C TRP A 528 -34.67 24.02 23.08
N ASN A 529 -33.38 24.30 22.99
CA ASN A 529 -32.43 23.96 24.03
C ASN A 529 -32.50 25.07 25.09
N THR A 530 -32.93 24.72 26.30
CA THR A 530 -33.21 25.67 27.38
C THR A 530 -31.96 26.25 28.02
N ASN A 531 -30.80 25.68 27.74
CA ASN A 531 -29.50 26.11 28.28
C ASN A 531 -28.81 27.11 27.35
N THR A 532 -29.13 27.08 26.04
CA THR A 532 -28.45 27.91 25.03
C THR A 532 -29.40 28.86 24.30
N GLY A 533 -30.71 28.67 24.42
CA GLY A 533 -31.72 29.42 23.68
C GLY A 533 -31.78 29.05 22.20
N LYS A 534 -31.03 28.04 21.76
CA LYS A 534 -31.00 27.62 20.36
C LYS A 534 -32.23 26.79 20.01
N LEU A 535 -32.82 27.09 18.86
CA LEU A 535 -33.84 26.26 18.24
C LEU A 535 -33.23 24.90 17.87
N VAL A 536 -33.83 23.82 18.36
CA VAL A 536 -33.41 22.44 18.07
C VAL A 536 -34.24 21.88 16.93
N LYS A 537 -35.57 22.06 16.98
CA LYS A 537 -36.52 21.51 15.99
C LYS A 537 -37.68 22.44 15.72
N HIS A 538 -38.23 22.35 14.52
CA HIS A 538 -39.38 23.12 14.09
C HIS A 538 -40.38 22.24 13.34
N PHE A 539 -41.47 21.90 14.01
CA PHE A 539 -42.56 21.09 13.46
C PHE A 539 -43.55 21.98 12.72
N LYS A 540 -43.64 21.77 11.40
CA LYS A 540 -44.56 22.47 10.50
C LYS A 540 -45.64 21.51 10.03
N GLY A 541 -46.90 21.82 10.31
CA GLY A 541 -48.03 21.04 9.78
C GLY A 541 -49.41 21.55 10.15
N HIS A 542 -49.55 22.33 11.21
CA HIS A 542 -50.77 23.09 11.45
C HIS A 542 -50.93 24.20 10.40
N THR A 543 -52.18 24.50 10.04
CA THR A 543 -52.54 25.49 9.02
C THR A 543 -53.07 26.81 9.58
N ASP A 544 -53.18 26.90 10.91
CA ASP A 544 -53.66 28.03 11.69
C ASP A 544 -52.98 28.00 13.08
N ASN A 545 -53.21 29.01 13.92
CA ASN A 545 -52.53 29.21 15.21
C ASN A 545 -52.50 27.95 16.07
N VAL A 546 -51.34 27.63 16.66
CA VAL A 546 -51.22 26.52 17.61
C VAL A 546 -51.51 27.04 19.01
N ASN A 547 -52.62 26.60 19.60
CA ASN A 547 -53.10 27.05 20.90
C ASN A 547 -52.40 26.37 22.08
N PHE A 548 -51.95 25.13 21.90
CA PHE A 548 -51.35 24.34 22.97
C PHE A 548 -50.41 23.28 22.40
N ALA A 549 -49.25 23.08 23.03
CA ALA A 549 -48.35 21.96 22.75
C ALA A 549 -47.68 21.46 24.03
N VAL A 550 -47.54 20.14 24.17
CA VAL A 550 -46.99 19.49 25.37
C VAL A 550 -46.25 18.20 25.02
N PHE A 551 -45.22 17.86 25.80
CA PHE A 551 -44.52 16.58 25.70
C PHE A 551 -45.37 15.42 26.25
N SER A 552 -45.09 14.20 25.79
CA SER A 552 -45.51 12.97 26.47
C SER A 552 -44.74 12.81 27.79
N PRO A 553 -45.22 12.01 28.76
CA PRO A 553 -44.55 11.83 30.04
C PRO A 553 -43.12 11.28 29.97
N ASP A 554 -42.76 10.63 28.88
CA ASP A 554 -41.43 10.09 28.58
C ASP A 554 -40.61 11.00 27.62
N ASP A 555 -41.13 12.20 27.33
CA ASP A 555 -40.60 13.20 26.38
C ASP A 555 -40.37 12.71 24.94
N SER A 556 -40.81 11.50 24.60
CA SER A 556 -40.58 10.90 23.29
C SER A 556 -41.47 11.47 22.19
N LYS A 557 -42.64 12.02 22.53
CA LYS A 557 -43.65 12.56 21.61
C LYS A 557 -44.09 13.96 22.02
N ILE A 558 -44.71 14.68 21.08
CA ILE A 558 -45.38 15.96 21.35
C ILE A 558 -46.81 15.89 20.82
N ALA A 559 -47.78 16.38 21.60
CA ALA A 559 -49.14 16.61 21.11
C ALA A 559 -49.39 18.12 20.99
N SER A 560 -49.99 18.55 19.88
CA SER A 560 -50.34 19.94 19.63
C SER A 560 -51.79 20.13 19.18
N ALA A 561 -52.42 21.22 19.60
CA ALA A 561 -53.81 21.59 19.29
C ALA A 561 -53.88 22.96 18.63
N SER A 562 -54.73 23.12 17.61
CA SER A 562 -54.77 24.32 16.77
C SER A 562 -56.18 24.84 16.47
N ASN A 563 -56.23 26.10 16.03
CA ASN A 563 -57.38 26.73 15.39
C ASN A 563 -57.85 26.02 14.12
N ASP A 564 -56.97 25.26 13.46
CA ASP A 564 -57.31 24.49 12.25
C ASP A 564 -58.21 23.26 12.52
N THR A 565 -58.73 23.14 13.74
CA THR A 565 -59.62 22.06 14.23
C THR A 565 -58.94 20.69 14.37
N SER A 566 -57.61 20.63 14.28
CA SER A 566 -56.86 19.40 14.42
C SER A 566 -56.08 19.31 15.74
N VAL A 567 -55.80 18.06 16.13
CA VAL A 567 -54.71 17.73 17.05
C VAL A 567 -53.67 16.96 16.25
N ILE A 568 -52.39 17.29 16.41
CA ILE A 568 -51.28 16.58 15.76
C ILE A 568 -50.38 15.94 16.80
N LEU A 569 -49.99 14.70 16.56
CA LEU A 569 -48.99 13.96 17.32
C LEU A 569 -47.67 13.93 16.54
N TRP A 570 -46.58 14.27 17.21
CA TRP A 570 -45.24 14.35 16.64
C TRP A 570 -44.28 13.42 17.36
N ASP A 571 -43.23 12.98 16.67
CA ASP A 571 -42.04 12.40 17.30
C ASP A 571 -41.14 13.55 17.76
N SER A 572 -40.79 13.61 19.04
CA SER A 572 -39.90 14.66 19.55
C SER A 572 -38.51 14.65 18.88
N ASN A 573 -38.09 13.51 18.34
CA ASN A 573 -36.79 13.28 17.72
C ASN A 573 -36.81 13.40 16.19
N ASP A 574 -37.98 13.52 15.56
CA ASP A 574 -38.13 13.66 14.10
C ASP A 574 -39.17 14.74 13.72
N ASP A 575 -38.69 15.83 13.11
CA ASP A 575 -39.50 16.98 12.69
C ASP A 575 -39.92 16.95 11.21
N ASN A 576 -39.69 15.84 10.50
CA ASN A 576 -40.03 15.73 9.07
C ASN A 576 -41.53 15.53 8.82
N ALA A 577 -42.24 14.81 9.70
CA ALA A 577 -43.65 14.48 9.49
C ALA A 577 -44.37 14.21 10.82
N PRO A 578 -45.69 14.48 10.88
CA PRO A 578 -46.50 14.09 12.02
C PRO A 578 -46.63 12.55 12.11
N LEU A 579 -46.61 12.03 13.33
CA LEU A 579 -46.92 10.62 13.62
C LEU A 579 -48.41 10.33 13.38
N ASN A 580 -49.27 11.28 13.75
CA ASN A 580 -50.71 11.17 13.54
C ASN A 580 -51.39 12.55 13.49
N ILE A 581 -52.53 12.63 12.80
CA ILE A 581 -53.35 13.84 12.69
C ILE A 581 -54.81 13.49 13.00
N PHE A 582 -55.34 14.08 14.07
CA PHE A 582 -56.71 13.87 14.55
C PHE A 582 -57.65 14.97 14.04
N ASN A 583 -58.12 14.86 12.79
CA ASN A 583 -58.91 15.88 12.08
C ASN A 583 -60.44 15.79 12.27
N ASN A 584 -60.93 15.79 13.51
CA ASN A 584 -62.34 15.52 13.78
C ASN A 584 -63.02 16.46 14.78
N HIS A 585 -62.38 17.53 15.26
CA HIS A 585 -63.07 18.49 16.12
C HIS A 585 -63.99 19.40 15.30
N ASN A 586 -65.05 19.92 15.95
CA ASN A 586 -66.08 20.69 15.26
C ASN A 586 -65.77 22.20 15.22
N ASP A 587 -64.75 22.64 15.96
CA ASP A 587 -64.30 24.03 16.10
C ASP A 587 -62.87 24.02 16.64
N VAL A 588 -62.29 25.21 16.88
CA VAL A 588 -60.96 25.46 17.43
C VAL A 588 -60.65 24.55 18.62
N VAL A 589 -59.55 23.79 18.53
CA VAL A 589 -59.05 22.96 19.63
C VAL A 589 -58.18 23.82 20.55
N ARG A 590 -58.52 23.88 21.82
CA ARG A 590 -57.94 24.84 22.77
C ARG A 590 -56.87 24.26 23.68
N SER A 591 -56.98 22.99 24.03
CA SER A 591 -55.96 22.30 24.81
C SER A 591 -55.84 20.84 24.41
N VAL A 592 -54.65 20.29 24.65
CA VAL A 592 -54.36 18.87 24.50
C VAL A 592 -53.41 18.44 25.62
N ASN A 593 -53.65 17.28 26.22
CA ASN A 593 -52.79 16.71 27.27
C ASN A 593 -52.72 15.18 27.14
N PHE A 594 -51.58 14.61 27.53
CA PHE A 594 -51.42 13.17 27.65
C PHE A 594 -52.00 12.64 28.98
N SER A 595 -52.41 11.38 28.98
CA SER A 595 -52.59 10.62 30.22
C SER A 595 -51.24 10.39 30.93
N PRO A 596 -51.21 10.18 32.26
CA PRO A 596 -49.96 10.04 33.01
C PRO A 596 -49.06 8.87 32.55
N ASN A 597 -49.67 7.83 31.96
CA ASN A 597 -48.98 6.68 31.38
C ASN A 597 -48.60 6.87 29.90
N GLY A 598 -48.96 8.01 29.28
CA GLY A 598 -48.65 8.35 27.89
C GLY A 598 -49.43 7.58 26.83
N THR A 599 -50.46 6.80 27.21
CA THR A 599 -51.20 5.94 26.27
C THR A 599 -52.38 6.64 25.60
N GLU A 600 -52.93 7.69 26.22
CA GLU A 600 -54.10 8.41 25.73
C GLU A 600 -53.83 9.91 25.64
N ILE A 601 -54.59 10.60 24.80
CA ILE A 601 -54.62 12.06 24.67
C ILE A 601 -56.04 12.56 24.90
N ILE A 602 -56.20 13.55 25.78
CA ILE A 602 -57.45 14.31 25.93
C ILE A 602 -57.32 15.66 25.23
N SER A 603 -58.37 16.06 24.53
CA SER A 603 -58.45 17.34 23.81
C SER A 603 -59.84 17.94 23.93
N VAL A 604 -59.92 19.28 23.95
CA VAL A 604 -61.18 20.00 24.10
C VAL A 604 -61.28 21.16 23.11
N ASP A 605 -62.48 21.41 22.62
CA ASP A 605 -62.73 22.45 21.62
C ASP A 605 -63.75 23.53 22.05
N LYS A 606 -63.78 24.58 21.24
CA LYS A 606 -64.67 25.74 21.43
C LYS A 606 -66.15 25.43 21.21
N SER A 607 -66.50 24.33 20.53
CA SER A 607 -67.88 23.87 20.38
C SER A 607 -68.44 23.19 21.64
N GLY A 608 -67.57 22.96 22.63
CA GLY A 608 -67.92 22.31 23.89
C GLY A 608 -67.71 20.80 23.88
N VAL A 609 -66.97 20.27 22.90
CA VAL A 609 -66.70 18.84 22.78
C VAL A 609 -65.33 18.51 23.38
N CYS A 610 -65.30 17.44 24.18
CA CYS A 610 -64.11 16.78 24.67
C CYS A 610 -63.92 15.46 23.91
N LYS A 611 -62.70 15.16 23.49
CA LYS A 611 -62.33 13.92 22.81
C LYS A 611 -61.13 13.27 23.48
N ILE A 612 -61.16 11.94 23.53
CA ILE A 612 -60.06 11.09 24.02
C ILE A 612 -59.62 10.18 22.87
N PHE A 613 -58.31 10.13 22.64
CA PHE A 613 -57.68 9.34 21.59
C PHE A 613 -56.65 8.38 22.17
N ASP A 614 -56.51 7.20 21.57
CA ASP A 614 -55.40 6.30 21.84
C ASP A 614 -54.16 6.75 21.04
N VAL A 615 -53.03 6.89 21.72
CA VAL A 615 -51.79 7.44 21.15
C VAL A 615 -51.18 6.51 20.09
N ASN A 616 -51.30 5.20 20.27
CA ASN A 616 -50.62 4.22 19.43
C ASN A 616 -51.38 3.90 18.15
N SER A 617 -52.69 3.68 18.26
CA SER A 617 -53.58 3.36 17.15
C SER A 617 -54.12 4.60 16.42
N GLY A 618 -54.11 5.75 17.10
CA GLY A 618 -54.70 6.98 16.57
C GLY A 618 -56.23 7.02 16.61
N THR A 619 -56.88 6.05 17.26
CA THR A 619 -58.33 5.93 17.25
C THR A 619 -58.99 6.81 18.31
N GLN A 620 -60.16 7.36 17.98
CA GLN A 620 -60.97 8.09 18.96
C GLN A 620 -61.66 7.09 19.90
N LEU A 621 -61.32 7.12 21.18
CA LEU A 621 -61.88 6.24 22.21
C LEU A 621 -63.21 6.78 22.74
N HIS A 622 -63.28 8.10 22.97
CA HIS A 622 -64.45 8.74 23.56
C HIS A 622 -64.66 10.16 23.02
N SER A 623 -65.91 10.60 22.94
CA SER A 623 -66.29 11.97 22.52
C SER A 623 -67.61 12.36 23.14
N PHE A 624 -67.66 13.49 23.83
CA PHE A 624 -68.85 13.95 24.55
C PHE A 624 -68.80 15.46 24.82
N SER A 625 -69.93 16.04 25.26
CA SER A 625 -70.06 17.47 25.56
C SER A 625 -70.40 17.72 27.04
N PRO A 626 -69.40 17.93 27.92
CA PRO A 626 -69.57 18.13 29.36
C PRO A 626 -70.63 19.15 29.78
N ASP A 627 -70.77 20.24 29.01
CA ASP A 627 -71.65 21.39 29.31
C ASP A 627 -72.52 21.79 28.09
N GLY A 628 -72.84 20.82 27.24
CA GLY A 628 -73.54 21.06 25.97
C GLY A 628 -72.69 21.88 25.00
N ILE A 629 -73.28 22.93 24.40
CA ILE A 629 -72.62 23.76 23.37
C ILE A 629 -71.72 24.86 23.95
N LYS A 630 -71.45 24.84 25.27
CA LYS A 630 -70.63 25.87 25.91
C LYS A 630 -69.14 25.58 25.65
N PRO A 631 -68.34 26.58 25.27
CA PRO A 631 -66.92 26.38 24.99
C PRO A 631 -66.17 25.75 26.16
N LEU A 632 -65.40 24.72 25.87
CA LEU A 632 -64.38 24.21 26.77
C LEU A 632 -63.09 25.01 26.57
N TRP A 633 -62.27 25.10 27.61
CA TRP A 633 -60.98 25.78 27.56
C TRP A 633 -59.83 24.83 27.88
N PHE A 634 -60.01 23.95 28.86
CA PHE A 634 -58.95 23.08 29.32
C PHE A 634 -59.47 21.70 29.71
N GLY A 635 -58.68 20.68 29.38
CA GLY A 635 -58.89 19.30 29.80
C GLY A 635 -57.56 18.64 30.12
N THR A 636 -57.49 17.91 31.23
CA THR A 636 -56.29 17.16 31.64
C THR A 636 -56.67 15.96 32.49
N TYR A 637 -55.77 14.98 32.57
CA TYR A 637 -55.92 13.86 33.50
C TYR A 637 -55.52 14.26 34.92
N HIS A 638 -56.09 13.55 35.90
CA HIS A 638 -55.60 13.53 37.27
C HIS A 638 -54.26 12.77 37.33
N PRO A 639 -53.28 13.16 38.16
CA PRO A 639 -51.98 12.48 38.25
C PRO A 639 -52.06 10.97 38.54
N SER A 640 -53.11 10.50 39.22
CA SER A 640 -53.32 9.06 39.46
C SER A 640 -53.68 8.27 38.20
N GLY A 641 -54.15 8.93 37.13
CA GLY A 641 -54.60 8.29 35.91
C GLY A 641 -56.01 7.70 35.96
N ASP A 642 -56.69 7.73 37.12
CA ASP A 642 -58.03 7.16 37.27
C ASP A 642 -59.16 8.11 36.83
N PHE A 643 -58.86 9.41 36.78
CA PHE A 643 -59.83 10.45 36.47
C PHE A 643 -59.30 11.41 35.40
N TYR A 644 -60.19 12.01 34.64
CA TYR A 644 -59.90 13.19 33.83
C TYR A 644 -60.85 14.33 34.16
N LEU A 645 -60.38 15.55 33.92
CA LEU A 645 -61.03 16.78 34.31
C LEU A 645 -61.27 17.64 33.07
N THR A 646 -62.43 18.30 33.01
CA THR A 646 -62.78 19.26 31.95
C THR A 646 -63.33 20.54 32.55
N GLY A 647 -63.01 21.68 31.92
CA GLY A 647 -63.47 22.99 32.38
C GLY A 647 -63.60 24.00 31.25
N GLY A 648 -64.56 24.92 31.41
CA GLY A 648 -64.75 26.01 30.47
C GLY A 648 -65.84 27.00 30.89
N ASN A 649 -66.64 27.45 29.92
CA ASN A 649 -67.73 28.40 30.12
C ASN A 649 -68.94 27.81 30.88
N GLY A 650 -68.89 26.51 31.23
CA GLY A 650 -69.87 25.85 32.09
C GLY A 650 -69.91 26.39 33.52
N GLY A 651 -68.81 26.99 33.99
CA GLY A 651 -68.68 27.55 35.35
C GLY A 651 -68.33 26.52 36.42
N SER A 652 -67.81 25.36 36.02
CA SER A 652 -67.23 24.37 36.92
C SER A 652 -66.09 23.61 36.26
N VAL A 653 -65.22 23.02 37.08
CA VAL A 653 -64.33 21.92 36.67
C VAL A 653 -65.05 20.62 37.00
N LYS A 654 -65.29 19.78 35.99
CA LYS A 654 -65.97 18.48 36.14
C LYS A 654 -64.96 17.35 36.10
N VAL A 655 -65.15 16.37 36.97
CA VAL A 655 -64.32 15.17 37.10
C VAL A 655 -65.08 13.97 36.57
N TRP A 656 -64.41 13.14 35.79
CA TRP A 656 -64.95 11.96 35.12
C TRP A 656 -64.05 10.77 35.40
N ASP A 657 -64.64 9.59 35.53
CA ASP A 657 -63.90 8.34 35.67
C ASP A 657 -63.38 7.89 34.30
N VAL A 658 -62.08 7.56 34.24
CA VAL A 658 -61.41 7.17 32.98
C VAL A 658 -61.96 5.85 32.44
N ASN A 659 -62.31 4.91 33.30
CA ASN A 659 -62.74 3.57 32.90
C ASN A 659 -64.22 3.56 32.47
N THR A 660 -65.09 4.29 33.19
CA THR A 660 -66.53 4.27 32.92
C THR A 660 -67.02 5.44 32.06
N ASN A 661 -66.25 6.52 31.95
CA ASN A 661 -66.66 7.81 31.40
C ASN A 661 -67.89 8.44 32.10
N GLU A 662 -68.16 8.03 33.34
CA GLU A 662 -69.23 8.59 34.14
C GLU A 662 -68.78 9.83 34.91
N PHE A 663 -69.70 10.78 35.09
CA PHE A 663 -69.48 11.97 35.90
C PHE A 663 -69.32 11.61 37.39
N VAL A 664 -68.26 12.11 38.03
CA VAL A 664 -67.94 11.81 39.43
C VAL A 664 -68.32 12.98 40.35
N LYS A 665 -67.77 14.17 40.10
CA LYS A 665 -67.98 15.39 40.92
C LYS A 665 -67.66 16.64 40.12
N GLU A 666 -68.04 17.80 40.66
CA GLU A 666 -67.68 19.11 40.09
C GLU A 666 -67.25 20.13 41.15
N PHE A 667 -66.36 21.03 40.74
CA PHE A 667 -65.89 22.20 41.50
C PHE A 667 -66.51 23.44 40.88
N LYS A 668 -67.54 24.00 41.52
CA LYS A 668 -68.27 25.17 41.00
C LYS A 668 -67.55 26.47 41.34
N ILE A 669 -67.41 27.33 40.33
CA ILE A 669 -66.92 28.69 40.47
C ILE A 669 -67.99 29.67 39.97
N VAL A 670 -67.76 30.97 40.17
CA VAL A 670 -68.73 32.01 39.79
C VAL A 670 -68.65 32.32 38.28
N GLY A 671 -67.44 32.33 37.72
CA GLY A 671 -67.20 32.73 36.34
C GLY A 671 -66.93 31.58 35.37
N TRP A 672 -65.94 31.73 34.50
CA TRP A 672 -65.55 30.71 33.51
C TRP A 672 -64.16 30.19 33.82
N VAL A 673 -63.96 28.89 33.65
CA VAL A 673 -62.66 28.24 33.86
C VAL A 673 -61.82 28.43 32.61
N SER A 674 -60.69 29.12 32.70
CA SER A 674 -59.72 29.22 31.60
C SER A 674 -58.67 28.12 31.65
N GLN A 675 -58.16 27.81 32.84
CA GLN A 675 -57.21 26.72 33.08
C GLN A 675 -57.35 26.21 34.52
N PHE A 676 -56.85 25.00 34.77
CA PHE A 676 -56.70 24.44 36.11
C PHE A 676 -55.50 23.50 36.14
N ALA A 677 -54.93 23.29 37.32
CA ALA A 677 -53.78 22.42 37.54
C ALA A 677 -53.94 21.64 38.85
N LEU A 678 -53.45 20.40 38.86
CA LEU A 678 -53.34 19.59 40.07
C LEU A 678 -51.90 19.62 40.56
N ASN A 679 -51.69 19.58 41.87
CA ASN A 679 -50.35 19.41 42.43
C ASN A 679 -49.85 17.96 42.22
N ARG A 680 -48.59 17.70 42.54
CA ARG A 680 -47.90 16.45 42.16
C ARG A 680 -48.59 15.18 42.66
N ASP A 681 -49.16 15.21 43.87
CA ASP A 681 -49.88 14.09 44.47
C ASP A 681 -51.39 14.08 44.15
N GLY A 682 -51.89 15.11 43.44
CA GLY A 682 -53.30 15.26 43.08
C GLY A 682 -54.21 15.64 44.25
N SER A 683 -53.67 15.96 45.43
CA SER A 683 -54.46 16.32 46.61
C SER A 683 -55.05 17.73 46.53
N ARG A 684 -54.47 18.62 45.73
CA ARG A 684 -54.90 20.01 45.56
C ARG A 684 -55.16 20.36 44.10
N LEU A 685 -56.21 21.15 43.88
CA LEU A 685 -56.63 21.65 42.58
C LEU A 685 -56.62 23.18 42.57
N LEU A 686 -55.89 23.77 41.62
CA LEU A 686 -55.91 25.19 41.32
C LEU A 686 -56.83 25.44 40.14
N ILE A 687 -57.75 26.40 40.27
CA ILE A 687 -58.70 26.79 39.22
C ILE A 687 -58.54 28.28 38.93
N VAL A 688 -58.35 28.63 37.67
CA VAL A 688 -58.28 30.01 37.18
C VAL A 688 -59.67 30.43 36.68
N ASP A 689 -60.28 31.41 37.36
CA ASP A 689 -61.55 32.00 36.96
C ASP A 689 -61.30 33.32 36.21
N ILE A 690 -61.59 33.32 34.91
CA ILE A 690 -61.31 34.46 34.03
C ILE A 690 -62.25 35.65 34.25
N LEU A 691 -63.50 35.42 34.70
CA LEU A 691 -64.47 36.51 34.86
C LEU A 691 -64.30 37.21 36.20
N THR A 692 -64.06 36.44 37.27
CA THR A 692 -63.79 37.01 38.59
C THR A 692 -62.33 37.43 38.75
N LYS A 693 -61.43 36.94 37.88
CA LYS A 693 -59.99 37.23 37.88
C LYS A 693 -59.32 36.72 39.17
N GLU A 694 -59.85 35.61 39.67
CA GLU A 694 -59.37 34.96 40.88
C GLU A 694 -58.76 33.61 40.53
N ILE A 695 -57.69 33.25 41.23
CA ILE A 695 -57.18 31.88 41.23
C ILE A 695 -57.57 31.26 42.56
N THR A 696 -58.32 30.17 42.51
CA THR A 696 -58.79 29.48 43.72
C THR A 696 -58.09 28.15 43.87
N VAL A 697 -57.59 27.88 45.07
CA VAL A 697 -56.96 26.60 45.41
C VAL A 697 -57.93 25.80 46.27
N TRP A 698 -58.15 24.55 45.90
CA TRP A 698 -59.12 23.64 46.48
C TRP A 698 -58.44 22.38 46.99
N ASP A 699 -58.98 21.81 48.06
CA ASP A 699 -58.75 20.43 48.44
C ASP A 699 -59.53 19.55 47.45
N TYR A 700 -58.80 18.78 46.66
CA TYR A 700 -59.40 17.95 45.62
C TYR A 700 -60.27 16.85 46.23
N ILE A 701 -59.82 16.22 47.33
CA ILE A 701 -60.49 15.08 47.94
C ILE A 701 -61.80 15.52 48.61
N ASN A 702 -61.73 16.57 49.42
CA ASN A 702 -62.85 17.06 50.22
C ASN A 702 -63.80 18.00 49.46
N ASN A 703 -63.41 18.44 48.26
CA ASN A 703 -64.16 19.41 47.45
C ASN A 703 -64.43 20.73 48.21
N THR A 704 -63.41 21.22 48.92
CA THR A 704 -63.48 22.46 49.71
C THR A 704 -62.46 23.48 49.20
N LYS A 705 -62.89 24.74 49.09
CA LYS A 705 -61.99 25.84 48.73
C LYS A 705 -61.07 26.14 49.90
N LEU A 706 -59.76 26.06 49.68
CA LEU A 706 -58.73 26.33 50.69
C LEU A 706 -58.47 27.84 50.81
N PHE A 707 -58.09 28.48 49.70
CA PHE A 707 -57.81 29.93 49.65
C PHE A 707 -57.93 30.49 48.24
N THR A 708 -57.77 31.81 48.11
CA THR A 708 -57.80 32.54 46.82
C THR A 708 -56.54 33.36 46.68
N LEU A 709 -55.84 33.19 45.56
CA LEU A 709 -54.72 34.03 45.16
C LEU A 709 -55.24 35.23 44.36
N LYS A 710 -54.76 36.42 44.70
CA LYS A 710 -55.06 37.66 43.99
C LYS A 710 -53.85 38.11 43.19
N HIS A 711 -53.73 37.61 41.97
CA HIS A 711 -52.73 38.05 41.00
C HIS A 711 -53.11 39.46 40.53
N ASN A 712 -52.39 40.47 41.01
CA ASN A 712 -52.90 41.84 41.02
C ASN A 712 -51.78 42.83 40.66
N THR A 713 -51.80 43.47 39.48
CA THR A 713 -51.36 44.87 39.37
C THR A 713 -52.03 45.63 38.20
N GLN A 714 -52.63 46.79 38.54
CA GLN A 714 -53.33 47.78 37.69
C GLN A 714 -54.57 47.29 36.92
N GLU A 715 -55.71 47.91 37.25
CA GLU A 715 -57.07 47.74 36.74
C GLU A 715 -57.31 46.78 35.54
N ASN A 716 -58.03 45.69 35.85
CA ASN A 716 -59.06 45.09 35.00
C ASN A 716 -58.65 44.05 33.92
N ARG A 717 -57.53 43.33 34.04
CA ARG A 717 -57.10 42.33 33.03
C ARG A 717 -57.24 40.85 33.49
N PRO A 718 -57.54 39.89 32.58
CA PRO A 718 -57.76 38.47 32.92
C PRO A 718 -56.47 37.68 33.21
N LEU A 719 -56.63 36.50 33.84
CA LEU A 719 -55.55 35.56 34.18
C LEU A 719 -55.52 34.37 33.22
N ASN A 720 -54.31 33.91 32.88
CA ASN A 720 -54.13 32.94 31.81
C ASN A 720 -53.79 31.53 32.33
N SER A 721 -52.77 31.40 33.18
CA SER A 721 -52.35 30.08 33.72
C SER A 721 -52.04 30.08 35.21
N GLY A 722 -52.10 28.88 35.80
CA GLY A 722 -51.52 28.57 37.10
C GLY A 722 -50.94 27.16 37.12
N SER A 723 -49.81 26.97 37.79
CA SER A 723 -49.12 25.68 37.93
C SER A 723 -48.57 25.49 39.34
N PHE A 724 -48.49 24.24 39.78
CA PHE A 724 -47.81 23.85 41.02
C PHE A 724 -46.39 23.34 40.75
N ASN A 725 -45.51 23.43 41.75
CA ASN A 725 -44.29 22.63 41.82
C ASN A 725 -43.86 22.40 43.28
N ASP A 726 -43.20 21.28 43.54
CA ASP A 726 -42.65 20.90 44.84
C ASP A 726 -41.13 20.80 44.74
N PHE A 727 -40.40 21.75 45.34
CA PHE A 727 -38.94 21.70 45.41
C PHE A 727 -38.44 22.11 46.80
N GLY A 728 -37.34 21.52 47.24
CA GLY A 728 -36.79 21.77 48.58
C GLY A 728 -37.73 21.42 49.74
N GLY A 729 -38.68 20.50 49.53
CA GLY A 729 -39.68 20.09 50.53
C GLY A 729 -40.81 21.11 50.77
N LYS A 730 -40.98 22.08 49.87
CA LYS A 730 -42.07 23.08 49.92
C LYS A 730 -42.81 23.11 48.59
N GLU A 731 -44.13 23.33 48.65
CA GLU A 731 -44.95 23.57 47.47
C GLU A 731 -44.94 25.06 47.13
N TYR A 732 -44.79 25.34 45.85
CA TYR A 732 -44.87 26.66 45.26
C TYR A 732 -45.93 26.66 44.17
N ILE A 733 -46.52 27.83 43.94
CA ILE A 733 -47.46 28.02 42.84
C ILE A 733 -46.97 29.18 42.00
N LEU A 734 -47.14 29.06 40.69
CA LEU A 734 -46.75 30.05 39.71
C LEU A 734 -47.97 30.40 38.88
N THR A 735 -48.14 31.68 38.60
CA THR A 735 -49.34 32.20 37.93
C THR A 735 -48.93 33.21 36.87
N SER A 736 -49.73 33.37 35.82
CA SER A 736 -49.50 34.32 34.72
C SER A 736 -50.75 35.14 34.39
N GLY A 737 -50.56 36.35 33.86
CA GLY A 737 -51.67 37.25 33.55
C GLY A 737 -51.45 38.19 32.36
N ASP A 738 -52.54 38.82 31.93
CA ASP A 738 -52.58 39.86 30.90
C ASP A 738 -51.95 41.20 31.36
N ASP A 739 -51.52 41.29 32.61
CA ASP A 739 -50.74 42.41 33.15
C ASP A 739 -49.24 42.32 32.81
N TYR A 740 -48.88 41.37 31.94
CA TYR A 740 -47.54 41.12 31.42
C TYR A 740 -46.59 40.51 32.46
N THR A 741 -47.16 39.97 33.54
CA THR A 741 -46.38 39.42 34.63
C THR A 741 -46.63 37.93 34.85
N ALA A 742 -45.62 37.29 35.45
CA ALA A 742 -45.80 36.03 36.16
C ALA A 742 -45.42 36.22 37.62
N ILE A 743 -46.18 35.61 38.54
CA ILE A 743 -45.98 35.74 39.99
C ILE A 743 -45.75 34.36 40.59
N LEU A 744 -44.67 34.24 41.36
CA LEU A 744 -44.33 33.08 42.17
C LEU A 744 -44.90 33.26 43.59
N TRP A 745 -45.56 32.23 44.09
CA TRP A 745 -46.22 32.18 45.40
C TRP A 745 -45.71 31.01 46.23
N ASP A 746 -45.75 31.15 47.55
CA ASP A 746 -45.58 30.03 48.47
C ASP A 746 -46.89 29.23 48.68
N SER A 747 -46.79 28.14 49.45
CA SER A 747 -47.91 27.25 49.77
C SER A 747 -49.06 27.90 50.56
N ASN A 748 -48.84 29.07 51.17
CA ASN A 748 -49.83 29.82 51.95
C ASN A 748 -50.53 30.92 51.14
N GLY A 749 -50.02 31.21 49.94
CA GLY A 749 -50.48 32.31 49.08
C GLY A 749 -49.71 33.62 49.26
N ASP A 750 -48.57 33.56 49.95
CA ASP A 750 -47.45 34.50 50.00
C ASP A 750 -46.83 34.80 48.63
N SER A 751 -46.91 36.01 48.06
CA SER A 751 -46.14 36.32 46.83
C SER A 751 -44.63 36.42 47.14
N ILE A 752 -43.82 35.60 46.49
CA ILE A 752 -42.36 35.54 46.67
C ILE A 752 -41.64 36.43 45.67
N ASN A 753 -42.02 36.34 44.39
CA ASN A 753 -41.32 37.04 43.31
C ASN A 753 -42.27 37.39 42.15
N VAL A 754 -41.92 38.41 41.37
CA VAL A 754 -42.68 38.85 40.19
C VAL A 754 -41.76 39.05 38.99
N TYR A 755 -42.05 38.37 37.89
CA TYR A 755 -41.34 38.42 36.61
C TYR A 755 -42.06 39.40 35.68
N LYS A 756 -41.39 40.47 35.21
CA LYS A 756 -42.01 41.63 34.53
C LYS A 756 -41.33 42.08 33.23
N GLU A 757 -40.51 41.24 32.61
CA GLU A 757 -39.79 41.63 31.37
C GLU A 757 -40.61 41.44 30.10
N HIS A 758 -41.71 40.69 30.17
CA HIS A 758 -42.61 40.59 29.03
C HIS A 758 -43.30 41.93 28.75
N THR A 759 -43.50 42.22 27.47
CA THR A 759 -44.12 43.47 27.01
C THR A 759 -45.57 43.30 26.56
N ASN A 760 -46.07 42.06 26.60
CA ASN A 760 -47.44 41.69 26.29
C ASN A 760 -47.92 40.54 27.19
N SER A 761 -49.18 40.12 27.04
CA SER A 761 -49.86 39.12 27.88
C SER A 761 -49.03 37.85 28.05
N VAL A 762 -48.80 37.44 29.30
CA VAL A 762 -48.11 36.17 29.62
C VAL A 762 -49.15 35.06 29.64
N ARG A 763 -48.97 34.08 28.76
CA ARG A 763 -49.94 33.03 28.46
C ARG A 763 -49.78 31.80 29.33
N THR A 764 -48.57 31.32 29.49
CA THR A 764 -48.23 30.24 30.43
C THR A 764 -47.03 30.62 31.25
N ALA A 765 -46.98 30.10 32.48
CA ALA A 765 -45.82 30.15 33.35
C ALA A 765 -45.69 28.77 34.02
N ASN A 766 -44.57 28.08 33.82
CA ASN A 766 -44.33 26.71 34.28
C ASN A 766 -42.94 26.58 34.89
N PHE A 767 -42.82 25.73 35.91
CA PHE A 767 -41.50 25.37 36.47
C PHE A 767 -40.82 24.28 35.64
N ASN A 768 -39.49 24.20 35.75
CA ASN A 768 -38.77 22.98 35.41
C ASN A 768 -38.88 21.93 36.54
N PHE A 769 -38.45 20.71 36.24
CA PHE A 769 -38.58 19.54 37.12
C PHE A 769 -37.92 19.69 38.51
N ASP A 770 -36.85 20.50 38.63
CA ASP A 770 -36.14 20.73 39.90
C ASP A 770 -36.56 22.02 40.63
N GLY A 771 -37.43 22.84 40.00
CA GLY A 771 -37.93 24.09 40.56
C GLY A 771 -36.89 25.20 40.69
N GLN A 772 -35.77 25.11 39.98
CA GLN A 772 -34.72 26.16 39.92
C GLN A 772 -34.91 27.11 38.73
N ARG A 773 -35.73 26.73 37.75
CA ARG A 773 -36.05 27.56 36.58
C ARG A 773 -37.55 27.66 36.35
N VAL A 774 -37.94 28.76 35.75
CA VAL A 774 -39.30 29.01 35.26
C VAL A 774 -39.24 29.31 33.78
N ILE A 775 -40.23 28.87 33.02
CA ILE A 775 -40.45 29.29 31.63
C ILE A 775 -41.79 29.99 31.52
N THR A 776 -41.80 31.13 30.85
CA THR A 776 -43.01 31.88 30.51
C THR A 776 -43.16 32.01 29.01
N SER A 777 -44.40 31.99 28.51
CA SER A 777 -44.72 32.32 27.12
C SER A 777 -45.53 33.60 27.06
N SER A 778 -45.37 34.40 26.02
CA SER A 778 -46.09 35.66 25.87
C SER A 778 -46.44 35.98 24.42
N TRP A 779 -47.47 36.82 24.28
CA TRP A 779 -47.87 37.46 23.04
C TRP A 779 -46.94 38.60 22.60
N ASP A 780 -45.77 38.76 23.23
CA ASP A 780 -44.70 39.65 22.77
C ASP A 780 -43.70 38.93 21.85
N GLU A 781 -44.13 37.80 21.27
CA GLU A 781 -43.34 36.97 20.37
C GLU A 781 -42.15 36.28 21.07
N THR A 782 -42.15 36.21 22.40
CA THR A 782 -41.11 35.53 23.16
C THR A 782 -41.63 34.49 24.14
N ALA A 783 -40.85 33.43 24.32
CA ALA A 783 -40.84 32.67 25.57
C ALA A 783 -39.56 33.01 26.34
N LYS A 784 -39.66 33.18 27.66
CA LYS A 784 -38.53 33.58 28.52
C LYS A 784 -38.27 32.50 29.56
N ILE A 785 -36.99 32.15 29.74
CA ILE A 785 -36.53 31.26 30.80
C ILE A 785 -35.89 32.09 31.90
N TRP A 786 -36.36 31.91 33.12
CA TRP A 786 -35.96 32.64 34.32
C TRP A 786 -35.22 31.71 35.27
N ASN A 787 -34.06 32.15 35.77
CA ASN A 787 -33.33 31.45 36.81
C ASN A 787 -33.74 31.98 38.18
N LEU A 788 -34.04 31.08 39.13
CA LEU A 788 -34.59 31.45 40.44
C LEU A 788 -33.49 31.82 41.46
N ASP A 789 -32.25 31.39 41.25
CA ASP A 789 -31.08 31.73 42.06
C ASP A 789 -29.99 32.41 41.20
N GLU A 790 -29.54 33.63 41.55
CA GLU A 790 -28.25 34.15 41.08
C GLU A 790 -27.13 33.32 41.74
N ARG A 791 -26.21 32.73 40.95
CA ARG A 791 -25.15 31.84 41.49
C ARG A 791 -23.74 32.32 41.11
N ASP A 792 -22.79 32.11 42.04
CA ASP A 792 -21.38 32.49 41.88
C ASP A 792 -20.69 31.73 40.73
N LEU A 793 -19.95 32.46 39.91
CA LEU A 793 -19.10 31.93 38.84
C LEU A 793 -17.87 31.20 39.41
N GLN A 794 -17.55 30.03 38.85
CA GLN A 794 -16.24 29.43 39.04
C GLN A 794 -15.27 30.07 38.05
N MET A 795 -14.09 30.48 38.54
CA MET A 795 -13.06 31.12 37.73
C MET A 795 -11.71 30.72 38.28
N ASP A 796 -10.76 30.49 37.38
CA ASP A 796 -9.35 30.34 37.71
C ASP A 796 -8.46 31.10 36.71
N THR A 797 -7.28 31.52 37.15
CA THR A 797 -6.27 32.25 36.36
C THR A 797 -4.95 31.53 36.50
N SER A 798 -4.19 31.41 35.40
CA SER A 798 -2.84 30.84 35.41
C SER A 798 -2.00 31.42 36.55
N ASP A 799 -1.36 30.55 37.34
CA ASP A 799 -0.57 30.89 38.52
C ASP A 799 0.74 31.62 38.18
N CYS A 800 1.21 31.44 36.95
CA CYS A 800 2.48 31.97 36.44
C CYS A 800 2.28 32.84 35.20
N GLN A 801 3.11 33.87 35.07
CA GLN A 801 3.21 34.65 33.83
C GLN A 801 3.98 33.86 32.75
N PHE A 802 3.52 33.93 31.51
CA PHE A 802 4.22 33.40 30.33
C PHE A 802 4.61 34.53 29.38
N THR A 803 5.48 34.24 28.41
CA THR A 803 5.98 35.22 27.43
C THR A 803 5.45 34.93 26.02
N ILE A 804 5.05 35.95 25.27
CA ILE A 804 4.81 35.89 23.82
C ILE A 804 6.00 36.51 23.08
N THR A 805 6.61 35.80 22.12
CA THR A 805 7.81 36.26 21.39
C THR A 805 7.81 35.88 19.91
N LYS A 806 8.57 36.62 19.09
CA LYS A 806 8.77 36.33 17.65
C LYS A 806 10.03 35.51 17.38
N LEU A 807 9.93 34.53 16.48
CA LEU A 807 11.07 33.74 16.01
C LEU A 807 12.02 34.54 15.10
N LYS A 808 13.32 34.38 15.35
CA LYS A 808 14.43 34.88 14.52
C LYS A 808 15.18 33.72 13.87
N TYR A 809 15.34 33.72 12.56
CA TYR A 809 16.02 32.66 11.80
C TYR A 809 16.71 33.21 10.54
N ASP A 810 17.64 32.42 9.99
CA ASP A 810 18.28 32.64 8.68
C ASP A 810 18.02 31.44 7.75
N SER A 811 17.92 31.67 6.44
CA SER A 811 17.74 30.62 5.43
C SER A 811 18.45 30.96 4.11
N LYS A 812 18.97 29.94 3.44
CA LYS A 812 19.71 30.07 2.17
C LYS A 812 19.13 29.14 1.13
N GLY A 813 19.13 29.52 -0.14
CA GLY A 813 18.73 28.65 -1.26
C GLY A 813 19.81 27.62 -1.63
N LEU A 814 19.42 26.57 -2.35
CA LEU A 814 20.34 25.55 -2.88
C LEU A 814 20.34 25.55 -4.41
N TYR A 815 21.54 25.69 -4.97
CA TYR A 815 21.76 25.51 -6.41
C TYR A 815 22.48 24.19 -6.68
N PHE A 816 21.84 23.30 -7.44
CA PHE A 816 22.37 22.00 -7.83
C PHE A 816 23.37 22.08 -9.00
N GLY A 817 23.45 23.19 -9.72
CA GLY A 817 24.25 23.26 -10.94
C GLY A 817 23.66 22.46 -12.10
N ASP A 818 24.50 22.16 -13.09
CA ASP A 818 24.08 21.43 -14.29
C ASP A 818 23.91 19.93 -14.02
N THR A 819 22.79 19.36 -14.47
CA THR A 819 22.44 17.93 -14.45
C THR A 819 21.87 17.55 -15.82
N TYR A 820 21.98 16.30 -16.26
CA TYR A 820 21.55 15.91 -17.62
C TYR A 820 20.18 15.24 -17.61
N LEU A 821 19.44 15.39 -18.72
CA LEU A 821 18.13 14.76 -18.88
C LEU A 821 18.21 13.24 -18.71
N GLY A 822 17.53 12.71 -17.68
CA GLY A 822 17.54 11.28 -17.33
C GLY A 822 18.58 10.86 -16.28
N ASP A 823 19.51 11.75 -15.90
CA ASP A 823 20.41 11.57 -14.76
C ASP A 823 19.82 12.22 -13.49
N TYR A 824 20.51 12.10 -12.35
CA TYR A 824 20.13 12.76 -11.10
C TYR A 824 21.37 13.19 -10.30
N LYS A 825 21.20 14.15 -9.40
CA LYS A 825 22.24 14.67 -8.50
C LYS A 825 21.73 14.76 -7.07
N ASP A 826 22.41 14.07 -6.16
CA ASP A 826 22.13 14.12 -4.73
C ASP A 826 23.05 15.15 -4.07
N THR A 827 22.54 15.98 -3.16
CA THR A 827 23.32 17.00 -2.44
C THR A 827 22.85 17.09 -0.99
N LEU A 828 23.81 17.09 -0.07
CA LEU A 828 23.57 17.38 1.34
C LEU A 828 23.44 18.90 1.50
N PHE A 829 22.22 19.36 1.73
CA PHE A 829 21.88 20.75 1.93
C PHE A 829 22.09 21.14 3.39
N ASN A 830 23.27 21.66 3.70
CA ASN A 830 23.57 22.25 5.00
C ASN A 830 23.02 23.67 5.08
N ASP A 831 22.60 24.09 6.27
CA ASP A 831 22.11 25.43 6.57
C ASP A 831 20.80 25.83 5.86
N ALA A 832 19.90 24.87 5.57
CA ALA A 832 18.61 25.20 4.95
C ALA A 832 17.77 26.13 5.85
N LEU A 833 17.90 25.97 7.18
CA LEU A 833 17.35 26.86 8.20
C LEU A 833 18.30 26.89 9.41
N THR A 834 18.60 28.08 9.92
CA THR A 834 19.45 28.31 11.10
C THR A 834 18.66 29.03 12.20
N ASN A 835 18.69 28.52 13.43
CA ASN A 835 18.03 29.14 14.59
C ASN A 835 18.89 30.26 15.19
N LEU A 836 18.40 31.51 15.17
CA LEU A 836 19.09 32.68 15.74
C LEU A 836 18.51 33.12 17.11
N ASN A 837 17.54 32.37 17.64
CA ASN A 837 16.96 32.65 18.96
C ASN A 837 17.87 32.11 20.06
N ASN A 838 17.69 32.61 21.28
CA ASN A 838 18.34 32.06 22.48
C ASN A 838 17.57 30.88 23.11
N PHE A 839 16.70 30.23 22.33
CA PHE A 839 15.92 29.06 22.72
C PHE A 839 15.70 28.16 21.49
N GLN A 840 15.46 26.88 21.72
CA GLN A 840 15.20 25.90 20.66
C GLN A 840 13.75 25.91 20.18
N PHE A 841 13.50 25.55 18.91
CA PHE A 841 12.15 25.35 18.38
C PHE A 841 12.09 24.15 17.43
N SER A 842 10.92 23.55 17.30
CA SER A 842 10.70 22.32 16.52
C SER A 842 10.39 22.61 15.06
N ILE A 843 10.94 21.83 14.13
CA ILE A 843 10.49 21.83 12.72
C ILE A 843 9.39 20.77 12.59
N ARG A 844 8.20 21.19 12.17
CA ARG A 844 6.99 20.33 12.15
C ARG A 844 6.89 19.49 10.89
N ASN A 845 7.24 20.08 9.76
CA ASN A 845 7.13 19.45 8.46
C ASN A 845 8.13 20.06 7.46
N ALA A 846 8.50 19.30 6.44
CA ALA A 846 9.30 19.75 5.31
C ALA A 846 8.74 19.12 4.03
N PHE A 847 8.35 19.95 3.05
CA PHE A 847 7.81 19.46 1.78
C PHE A 847 8.22 20.34 0.61
N LEU A 848 8.13 19.78 -0.60
CA LEU A 848 8.43 20.48 -1.84
C LEU A 848 7.15 20.96 -2.53
N ARG A 849 7.19 22.14 -3.15
CA ARG A 849 6.12 22.64 -4.03
C ARG A 849 6.69 23.46 -5.19
N GLY A 850 5.84 23.81 -6.15
CA GLY A 850 6.22 24.65 -7.30
C GLY A 850 6.17 23.91 -8.63
N ALA A 851 6.56 24.62 -9.69
CA ALA A 851 6.33 24.19 -11.08
C ALA A 851 7.13 22.93 -11.50
N ASN A 852 8.35 22.75 -10.99
CA ASN A 852 9.21 21.63 -11.35
C ASN A 852 9.40 20.65 -10.18
N VAL A 853 8.43 20.55 -9.28
CA VAL A 853 8.55 19.75 -8.06
C VAL A 853 8.88 18.28 -8.33
N SER A 854 8.39 17.71 -9.45
CA SER A 854 8.69 16.32 -9.86
C SER A 854 10.16 16.07 -10.15
N ASP A 855 10.94 17.13 -10.33
CA ASP A 855 12.37 17.05 -10.58
C ASP A 855 13.19 17.10 -9.29
N PHE A 856 12.57 17.30 -8.13
CA PHE A 856 13.25 17.37 -6.85
C PHE A 856 12.65 16.37 -5.86
N GLU A 857 13.50 15.75 -5.05
CA GLU A 857 13.10 14.76 -4.06
C GLU A 857 13.90 14.97 -2.77
N ILE A 858 13.26 14.91 -1.61
CA ILE A 858 13.97 14.90 -0.32
C ILE A 858 14.19 13.43 0.04
N THR A 859 15.44 12.98 0.08
CA THR A 859 15.81 11.56 0.16
C THR A 859 16.13 11.08 1.59
N ASN A 860 15.94 11.93 2.60
CA ASN A 860 16.13 11.57 4.01
C ASN A 860 14.84 10.95 4.61
N ASP A 861 15.01 9.89 5.41
CA ASP A 861 13.95 9.28 6.24
C ASP A 861 13.36 10.22 7.32
N LEU A 862 13.94 11.42 7.49
CA LEU A 862 13.51 12.42 8.47
C LEU A 862 12.08 12.95 8.21
N ILE A 863 11.53 12.83 7.01
CA ILE A 863 10.16 13.30 6.72
C ILE A 863 9.10 12.49 7.48
N ASN A 864 9.41 11.25 7.87
CA ASN A 864 8.50 10.39 8.63
C ASN A 864 8.97 10.11 10.07
N LYS A 865 10.02 10.78 10.54
CA LYS A 865 10.41 10.81 11.96
C LYS A 865 10.12 12.18 12.54
N VAL A 866 9.03 12.24 13.28
CA VAL A 866 8.62 13.30 14.20
C VAL A 866 9.83 14.06 14.81
N ILE A 867 9.99 15.31 14.36
CA ILE A 867 10.47 16.49 15.11
C ILE A 867 11.92 16.44 15.65
N ASP A 868 12.85 17.04 14.91
CA ASP A 868 14.09 17.57 15.50
C ASP A 868 13.81 18.95 16.11
N THR A 869 14.26 19.14 17.35
CA THR A 869 14.36 20.44 17.99
C THR A 869 15.63 21.12 17.48
N LEU A 870 15.47 22.28 16.85
CA LEU A 870 16.59 23.05 16.34
C LEU A 870 17.19 23.88 17.47
N GLU A 871 18.30 23.38 18.02
CA GLU A 871 19.05 24.03 19.09
C GLU A 871 19.52 25.44 18.73
N THR A 872 19.80 26.24 19.77
CA THR A 872 20.28 27.63 19.61
C THR A 872 21.55 27.69 18.76
N ASN A 873 21.57 28.54 17.73
CA ASN A 873 22.68 28.70 16.78
C ASN A 873 23.03 27.46 15.95
N ASN A 874 22.14 26.47 15.87
CA ASN A 874 22.34 25.28 15.04
C ASN A 874 21.51 25.34 13.74
N PHE A 875 21.78 24.43 12.80
CA PHE A 875 21.11 24.38 11.50
C PHE A 875 20.62 22.97 11.12
N ILE A 876 19.64 22.89 10.21
CA ILE A 876 19.16 21.63 9.65
C ILE A 876 19.92 21.23 8.38
N SER A 877 20.30 19.96 8.29
CA SER A 877 20.88 19.34 7.10
C SER A 877 19.89 18.38 6.43
N LEU A 878 19.62 18.58 5.14
CA LEU A 878 18.69 17.75 4.37
C LEU A 878 19.38 17.11 3.16
N ASN A 879 19.17 15.81 2.93
CA ASN A 879 19.55 15.19 1.66
C ASN A 879 18.48 15.48 0.62
N VAL A 880 18.84 16.21 -0.43
CA VAL A 880 17.93 16.59 -1.51
C VAL A 880 18.52 16.12 -2.85
N ARG A 881 17.68 15.54 -3.69
CA ARG A 881 17.96 15.05 -5.03
C ARG A 881 17.34 15.96 -6.06
N PHE A 882 18.07 16.21 -7.14
CA PHE A 882 17.58 16.82 -8.37
C PHE A 882 17.65 15.82 -9.53
N LYS A 883 16.52 15.48 -10.14
CA LYS A 883 16.35 14.55 -11.27
C LYS A 883 15.47 15.21 -12.34
N PRO A 884 16.06 16.01 -13.24
CA PRO A 884 15.28 16.77 -14.20
C PRO A 884 14.60 15.88 -15.25
N THR A 885 13.31 16.13 -15.47
CA THR A 885 12.49 15.46 -16.49
C THR A 885 12.44 16.20 -17.83
N ASP A 886 12.93 17.42 -17.90
CA ASP A 886 12.96 18.25 -19.12
C ASP A 886 14.11 19.29 -19.05
N LEU A 887 14.47 19.90 -20.18
CA LEU A 887 15.65 20.76 -20.35
C LEU A 887 15.46 22.17 -19.76
N GLY A 888 16.59 22.82 -19.46
CA GLY A 888 16.66 24.20 -18.97
C GLY A 888 16.63 24.29 -17.44
N ILE A 889 16.54 25.53 -16.93
CA ILE A 889 16.50 25.82 -15.50
C ILE A 889 15.20 25.26 -14.91
N ARG A 890 15.34 24.51 -13.82
CA ARG A 890 14.26 23.88 -13.07
C ARG A 890 14.29 24.42 -11.64
N THR A 891 13.14 24.85 -11.16
CA THR A 891 13.02 25.46 -9.82
C THR A 891 11.91 24.82 -9.02
N ALA A 892 12.17 24.61 -7.73
CA ALA A 892 11.18 24.20 -6.76
C ALA A 892 11.38 24.95 -5.44
N GLU A 893 10.34 24.97 -4.61
CA GLU A 893 10.38 25.55 -3.28
C GLU A 893 10.39 24.45 -2.24
N LEU A 894 11.40 24.47 -1.36
CA LEU A 894 11.38 23.71 -0.11
C LEU A 894 10.69 24.56 0.95
N VAL A 895 9.59 24.04 1.50
CA VAL A 895 8.82 24.67 2.56
C VAL A 895 9.09 23.95 3.87
N LEU A 896 9.61 24.68 4.85
CA LEU A 896 9.84 24.23 6.22
C LEU A 896 8.77 24.85 7.12
N ASP A 897 7.97 24.01 7.76
CA ASP A 897 6.91 24.41 8.68
C ASP A 897 7.48 24.57 10.09
N ILE A 898 7.46 25.80 10.61
CA ILE A 898 7.97 26.17 11.92
C ILE A 898 6.83 26.78 12.77
N PRO A 899 6.98 26.92 14.10
CA PRO A 899 5.94 27.52 14.93
C PRO A 899 5.55 28.91 14.43
N GLY A 900 4.26 29.07 14.10
CA GLY A 900 3.67 30.34 13.65
C GLY A 900 4.09 30.87 12.26
N ASN A 901 4.93 30.15 11.50
CA ASN A 901 5.39 30.63 10.19
C ASN A 901 5.84 29.49 9.26
N GLN A 902 5.95 29.77 7.96
CA GLN A 902 6.56 28.86 6.97
C GLN A 902 7.78 29.51 6.34
N VAL A 903 8.93 28.83 6.42
CA VAL A 903 10.15 29.26 5.75
C VAL A 903 10.20 28.63 4.37
N VAL A 904 10.29 29.47 3.35
CA VAL A 904 10.38 29.04 1.94
C VAL A 904 11.81 29.22 1.47
N VAL A 905 12.39 28.14 0.98
CA VAL A 905 13.76 28.07 0.47
C VAL A 905 13.73 27.69 -1.01
N GLN A 906 14.45 28.44 -1.83
CA GLN A 906 14.51 28.18 -3.27
C GLN A 906 15.50 27.06 -3.59
N LEU A 907 15.05 26.08 -4.37
CA LEU A 907 15.86 25.04 -4.99
C LEU A 907 15.94 25.30 -6.48
N GLU A 908 17.14 25.29 -7.03
CA GLU A 908 17.38 25.53 -8.44
C GLU A 908 18.40 24.53 -9.00
N GLY A 909 18.13 24.00 -10.18
CA GLY A 909 19.07 23.16 -10.93
C GLY A 909 18.88 23.34 -12.42
N ASN A 910 19.94 23.18 -13.21
CA ASN A 910 19.85 23.37 -14.66
C ASN A 910 19.96 22.03 -15.39
N CYS A 911 19.01 21.73 -16.27
CA CYS A 911 19.00 20.51 -17.06
C CYS A 911 19.59 20.72 -18.46
N THR A 912 20.59 19.92 -18.82
CA THR A 912 21.28 20.00 -20.13
C THR A 912 21.26 18.68 -20.90
N LYS A 913 21.60 18.73 -22.20
CA LYS A 913 21.75 17.54 -23.07
C LYS A 913 23.17 17.00 -23.02
N ARG A 914 23.35 15.71 -23.35
CA ARG A 914 24.69 15.10 -23.52
C ARG A 914 25.35 15.60 -24.80
N ASP A 915 26.66 15.83 -24.73
CA ASP A 915 27.46 16.34 -25.85
C ASP A 915 27.69 15.30 -26.95
N LEU A 916 27.85 14.02 -26.60
CA LEU A 916 27.94 12.91 -27.56
C LEU A 916 26.69 12.01 -27.44
N GLU A 917 25.84 12.03 -28.46
CA GLU A 917 24.60 11.25 -28.54
C GLU A 917 24.86 9.88 -29.17
N ILE A 918 24.32 8.81 -28.58
CA ILE A 918 24.33 7.46 -29.15
C ILE A 918 23.15 7.35 -30.12
N VAL A 919 23.43 7.12 -31.41
CA VAL A 919 22.41 7.02 -32.45
C VAL A 919 21.94 5.57 -32.64
N GLU A 920 22.86 4.60 -32.53
CA GLU A 920 22.55 3.17 -32.55
C GLU A 920 23.02 2.51 -31.24
N GLY A 921 22.07 1.99 -30.45
CA GLY A 921 22.30 1.61 -29.05
C GLY A 921 23.10 0.33 -28.82
N ALA A 922 23.19 -0.58 -29.80
CA ALA A 922 23.95 -1.83 -29.69
C ALA A 922 24.30 -2.43 -31.06
N ILE A 923 25.48 -3.06 -31.17
CA ILE A 923 25.95 -3.73 -32.38
C ILE A 923 25.86 -5.25 -32.17
N ILE A 924 24.98 -5.91 -32.92
CA ILE A 924 24.72 -7.36 -32.82
C ILE A 924 25.27 -8.09 -34.06
N TYR A 925 26.03 -9.17 -33.84
CA TYR A 925 26.55 -10.12 -34.82
C TYR A 925 25.74 -11.42 -34.79
N GLU A 926 25.54 -12.04 -35.96
CA GLU A 926 25.05 -13.43 -36.02
C GLU A 926 26.15 -14.43 -35.62
N LYS A 927 25.85 -15.72 -35.70
CA LYS A 927 26.80 -16.79 -35.37
C LYS A 927 28.04 -16.73 -36.26
N VAL A 928 29.23 -16.85 -35.66
CA VAL A 928 30.52 -16.88 -36.36
C VAL A 928 31.29 -18.11 -35.89
N ASP A 929 31.81 -18.90 -36.82
CA ASP A 929 32.58 -20.10 -36.48
C ASP A 929 33.92 -19.75 -35.84
N ILE A 930 34.34 -20.56 -34.86
CA ILE A 930 35.63 -20.36 -34.20
C ILE A 930 36.76 -20.49 -35.21
N GLY A 931 37.61 -19.46 -35.27
CA GLY A 931 38.69 -19.34 -36.25
C GLY A 931 38.34 -18.50 -37.49
N ASP A 932 37.07 -18.10 -37.64
CA ASP A 932 36.62 -17.10 -38.62
C ASP A 932 36.31 -15.75 -37.93
N PHE A 933 36.02 -14.72 -38.70
CA PHE A 933 35.61 -13.41 -38.19
C PHE A 933 34.55 -12.75 -39.05
N ARG A 934 33.77 -11.85 -38.44
CA ARG A 934 32.78 -11.04 -39.15
C ARG A 934 32.95 -9.56 -38.84
N ASP A 935 33.00 -8.76 -39.88
CA ASP A 935 33.03 -7.30 -39.78
C ASP A 935 31.63 -6.74 -39.98
N LYS A 936 31.21 -5.83 -39.10
CA LYS A 936 29.96 -5.09 -39.25
C LYS A 936 30.29 -3.61 -39.40
N ILE A 937 29.92 -3.05 -40.54
CA ILE A 937 30.03 -1.62 -40.83
C ILE A 937 28.77 -0.97 -40.28
N VAL A 938 28.92 -0.05 -39.33
CA VAL A 938 27.82 0.76 -38.83
C VAL A 938 28.10 2.21 -39.22
N ASP A 939 27.30 2.71 -40.16
CA ASP A 939 27.53 4.03 -40.79
C ASP A 939 27.38 5.19 -39.80
N ILE A 940 26.54 5.05 -38.77
CA ILE A 940 26.28 6.09 -37.75
C ILE A 940 26.16 5.45 -36.37
N VAL A 941 27.10 5.74 -35.48
CA VAL A 941 27.16 5.15 -34.13
C VAL A 941 26.99 6.22 -33.06
N VAL A 942 27.72 7.33 -33.16
CA VAL A 942 27.59 8.50 -32.28
C VAL A 942 27.49 9.80 -33.07
N ARG A 943 26.80 10.79 -32.52
CA ARG A 943 26.67 12.14 -33.07
C ARG A 943 27.14 13.18 -32.06
N ASN A 944 27.94 14.15 -32.51
CA ASN A 944 28.29 15.31 -31.69
C ASN A 944 27.10 16.29 -31.66
N ASN A 945 26.39 16.37 -30.53
CA ASN A 945 25.30 17.30 -30.28
C ASN A 945 25.71 18.55 -29.48
N SER A 946 26.98 18.64 -29.08
CA SER A 946 27.50 19.81 -28.38
C SER A 946 27.55 21.04 -29.30
N GLU A 947 27.69 22.23 -28.71
CA GLU A 947 27.81 23.46 -29.50
C GLU A 947 29.19 23.62 -30.17
N ASN A 948 30.17 22.80 -29.79
CA ASN A 948 31.56 22.87 -30.21
C ASN A 948 32.00 21.55 -30.87
N ASP A 949 33.23 21.53 -31.41
CA ASP A 949 33.83 20.29 -31.88
C ASP A 949 34.30 19.44 -30.68
N LEU A 950 34.11 18.12 -30.74
CA LEU A 950 34.52 17.20 -29.69
C LEU A 950 35.83 16.50 -30.09
N THR A 951 36.82 16.55 -29.22
CA THR A 951 38.03 15.73 -29.32
C THR A 951 37.70 14.35 -28.78
N ILE A 952 37.92 13.31 -29.57
CA ILE A 952 37.82 11.91 -29.12
C ILE A 952 39.24 11.47 -28.74
N ASP A 953 39.51 11.34 -27.45
CA ASP A 953 40.84 11.01 -26.91
C ASP A 953 41.20 9.54 -27.16
N SER A 954 40.22 8.65 -27.03
CA SER A 954 40.40 7.23 -27.38
C SER A 954 39.07 6.52 -27.62
N VAL A 955 39.11 5.47 -28.44
CA VAL A 955 38.01 4.53 -28.62
C VAL A 955 38.57 3.13 -28.42
N TYR A 956 38.04 2.37 -27.47
CA TYR A 956 38.53 1.02 -27.15
C TYR A 956 37.38 0.08 -26.77
N ILE A 957 37.66 -1.22 -26.71
CA ILE A 957 36.70 -2.24 -26.30
C ILE A 957 36.98 -2.65 -24.84
N ASP A 958 35.94 -2.65 -24.02
CA ASP A 958 35.98 -2.94 -22.59
C ASP A 958 35.29 -4.28 -22.26
N ILE A 959 35.49 -4.77 -21.03
CA ILE A 959 34.99 -6.05 -20.46
C ILE A 959 33.47 -6.28 -20.64
N PRO A 960 32.94 -7.53 -20.58
CA PRO A 960 33.54 -8.78 -20.05
C PRO A 960 34.41 -9.60 -21.02
N ARG A 961 34.22 -9.53 -22.34
CA ARG A 961 35.00 -10.35 -23.31
C ARG A 961 35.60 -9.52 -24.45
N ASN A 962 36.48 -8.59 -24.10
CA ASN A 962 37.14 -7.73 -25.07
C ASN A 962 38.00 -8.47 -26.12
N ASN A 963 38.44 -9.71 -25.87
CA ASN A 963 39.23 -10.49 -26.82
C ASN A 963 38.42 -11.00 -28.04
N ASP A 964 37.10 -11.11 -27.92
CA ASP A 964 36.26 -11.57 -29.04
C ASP A 964 35.96 -10.44 -30.04
N TYR A 965 36.30 -9.20 -29.70
CA TYR A 965 35.97 -8.03 -30.51
C TYR A 965 37.20 -7.18 -30.80
N SER A 966 37.20 -6.53 -31.96
CA SER A 966 38.21 -5.52 -32.28
C SER A 966 37.61 -4.39 -33.11
N LEU A 967 38.20 -3.19 -33.02
CA LEU A 967 37.84 -2.07 -33.88
C LEU A 967 38.74 -2.09 -35.11
N VAL A 968 38.15 -2.10 -36.30
CA VAL A 968 38.87 -2.00 -37.57
C VAL A 968 38.90 -0.52 -37.95
N ILE A 969 39.91 0.18 -37.43
CA ILE A 969 40.07 1.63 -37.62
C ILE A 969 41.15 1.88 -38.68
N ASP A 970 40.75 2.37 -39.85
CA ASP A 970 41.70 2.77 -40.91
C ASP A 970 42.43 4.09 -40.59
N LYS A 971 41.88 4.96 -39.71
CA LYS A 971 42.48 6.24 -39.27
C LYS A 971 42.05 6.65 -37.86
N PRO A 972 42.94 7.21 -37.01
CA PRO A 972 42.58 7.70 -35.68
C PRO A 972 41.56 8.83 -35.79
N ILE A 973 40.46 8.69 -35.04
CA ILE A 973 39.38 9.67 -34.96
C ILE A 973 39.76 10.65 -33.86
N ASN A 974 40.41 11.76 -34.21
CA ASN A 974 40.89 12.73 -33.22
C ASN A 974 39.87 13.84 -32.94
N GLU A 975 38.91 14.08 -33.84
CA GLU A 975 37.97 15.20 -33.74
C GLU A 975 36.65 14.87 -34.46
N LEU A 976 35.51 15.08 -33.78
CA LEU A 976 34.17 14.96 -34.31
C LEU A 976 33.50 16.34 -34.33
N LYS A 977 33.32 16.90 -35.53
CA LYS A 977 32.76 18.24 -35.71
C LYS A 977 31.31 18.35 -35.24
N LYS A 978 30.88 19.54 -34.82
CA LYS A 978 29.48 19.81 -34.42
C LYS A 978 28.48 19.26 -35.42
N GLY A 979 27.50 18.50 -34.93
CA GLY A 979 26.42 17.90 -35.72
C GLY A 979 26.86 16.79 -36.68
N ARG A 980 28.14 16.40 -36.69
CA ARG A 980 28.63 15.28 -37.49
C ARG A 980 28.47 13.97 -36.74
N GLU A 981 28.33 12.94 -37.55
CA GLU A 981 28.15 11.55 -37.15
C GLU A 981 29.46 10.79 -37.37
N LEU A 982 29.69 9.82 -36.49
CA LEU A 982 30.83 8.92 -36.55
C LEU A 982 30.33 7.50 -36.72
N GLY A 983 30.68 6.89 -37.85
CA GLY A 983 30.56 5.45 -38.07
C GLY A 983 31.84 4.72 -37.66
N ILE A 984 31.71 3.48 -37.23
CA ILE A 984 32.84 2.62 -36.89
C ILE A 984 32.63 1.23 -37.51
N ILE A 985 33.75 0.57 -37.80
CA ILE A 985 33.77 -0.84 -38.20
C ILE A 985 34.21 -1.63 -36.99
N ALA A 986 33.32 -2.47 -36.49
CA ALA A 986 33.64 -3.41 -35.43
C ALA A 986 33.73 -4.82 -36.02
N ARG A 987 34.68 -5.60 -35.51
CA ARG A 987 34.90 -7.02 -35.84
C ARG A 987 34.53 -7.87 -34.66
N PHE A 988 33.87 -8.99 -34.93
CA PHE A 988 33.68 -10.09 -33.99
C PHE A 988 34.43 -11.34 -34.48
N ALA A 989 35.30 -11.89 -33.63
CA ALA A 989 36.14 -13.05 -33.88
C ALA A 989 36.10 -13.96 -32.62
N PRO A 990 35.08 -14.81 -32.50
CA PRO A 990 34.83 -15.57 -31.28
C PRO A 990 35.96 -16.55 -30.96
N GLN A 991 36.40 -16.55 -29.71
CA GLN A 991 37.35 -17.55 -29.19
C GLN A 991 36.66 -18.80 -28.62
N TYR A 992 35.36 -18.71 -28.34
CA TYR A 992 34.56 -19.73 -27.66
C TYR A 992 33.22 -19.96 -28.37
N ILE A 993 32.57 -21.10 -28.11
CA ILE A 993 31.35 -21.60 -28.82
C ILE A 993 30.07 -20.89 -28.32
N ASP A 994 30.18 -19.99 -27.36
CA ASP A 994 29.07 -19.37 -26.64
C ASP A 994 28.84 -17.91 -27.04
N ARG A 995 27.82 -17.29 -26.44
CA ARG A 995 27.57 -15.86 -26.61
C ARG A 995 28.60 -15.04 -25.86
N SER A 996 28.95 -13.92 -26.45
CA SER A 996 29.92 -12.97 -25.95
C SER A 996 29.33 -11.56 -26.01
N ASN A 997 29.72 -10.69 -25.09
CA ASN A 997 29.44 -9.27 -25.14
C ASN A 997 30.61 -8.43 -24.65
N ALA A 998 30.67 -7.19 -25.12
CA ALA A 998 31.66 -6.19 -24.75
C ALA A 998 31.07 -4.79 -24.92
N ASP A 999 31.76 -3.74 -24.48
CA ASP A 999 31.36 -2.36 -24.76
C ASP A 999 32.43 -1.62 -25.57
N ILE A 1000 32.04 -0.83 -26.55
CA ILE A 1000 32.87 0.18 -27.18
C ILE A 1000 32.80 1.44 -26.31
N VAL A 1001 33.95 1.92 -25.88
CA VAL A 1001 34.09 3.06 -24.97
C VAL A 1001 34.73 4.21 -25.72
N PHE A 1002 34.02 5.35 -25.81
CA PHE A 1002 34.50 6.60 -26.37
C PHE A 1002 34.92 7.53 -25.23
N ILE A 1003 36.21 7.79 -25.10
CA ILE A 1003 36.74 8.83 -24.23
C ILE A 1003 36.82 10.11 -25.06
N HIS A 1004 36.21 11.18 -24.58
CA HIS A 1004 36.20 12.48 -25.25
C HIS A 1004 36.28 13.66 -24.28
N ASN A 1005 36.59 14.85 -24.79
CA ASN A 1005 36.66 16.07 -24.00
C ASN A 1005 35.30 16.76 -23.75
N GLY A 1006 34.23 16.27 -24.40
CA GLY A 1006 32.86 16.71 -24.14
C GLY A 1006 32.35 16.21 -22.79
N ASN A 1007 31.30 16.84 -22.29
CA ASN A 1007 30.65 16.45 -21.05
C ASN A 1007 30.15 14.99 -21.12
N ASN A 1008 30.32 14.23 -20.03
CA ASN A 1008 29.95 12.80 -19.87
C ASN A 1008 30.76 11.76 -20.67
N SER A 1009 32.06 11.99 -20.84
CA SER A 1009 33.00 10.92 -21.18
C SER A 1009 33.21 9.96 -19.98
N PRO A 1010 33.27 8.62 -20.17
CA PRO A 1010 33.12 7.92 -21.45
C PRO A 1010 31.66 7.70 -21.88
N THR A 1011 31.44 7.71 -23.20
CA THR A 1011 30.22 7.18 -23.84
C THR A 1011 30.40 5.70 -24.20
N ARG A 1012 29.42 4.84 -23.92
CA ARG A 1012 29.52 3.36 -24.12
C ARG A 1012 28.46 2.81 -25.07
N ILE A 1013 28.84 1.85 -25.90
CA ILE A 1013 27.94 1.15 -26.84
C ILE A 1013 28.19 -0.34 -26.78
N SER A 1014 27.15 -1.13 -26.55
CA SER A 1014 27.32 -2.56 -26.34
C SER A 1014 27.46 -3.36 -27.64
N LEU A 1015 28.32 -4.37 -27.61
CA LEU A 1015 28.63 -5.34 -28.66
C LEU A 1015 28.13 -6.71 -28.25
N PHE A 1016 27.58 -7.47 -29.21
CA PHE A 1016 27.05 -8.80 -28.94
C PHE A 1016 27.23 -9.75 -30.11
N GLY A 1017 27.70 -10.97 -29.86
CA GLY A 1017 27.97 -11.97 -30.89
C GLY A 1017 27.96 -13.38 -30.30
N SER A 1018 27.90 -14.39 -31.16
CA SER A 1018 27.88 -15.81 -30.75
C SER A 1018 28.88 -16.64 -31.54
N GLY A 1019 29.70 -17.43 -30.86
CA GLY A 1019 30.55 -18.41 -31.53
C GLY A 1019 29.80 -19.69 -31.95
N SER A 1020 30.34 -20.42 -32.93
CA SER A 1020 29.89 -21.78 -33.27
C SER A 1020 31.05 -22.72 -33.53
N ILE A 1021 30.80 -24.02 -33.37
CA ILE A 1021 31.71 -25.06 -33.85
C ILE A 1021 31.58 -25.12 -35.38
N PRO A 1022 32.69 -25.02 -36.13
CA PRO A 1022 32.65 -25.30 -37.56
C PRO A 1022 32.27 -26.78 -37.77
N VAL A 1023 31.14 -27.02 -38.45
CA VAL A 1023 30.68 -28.37 -38.77
C VAL A 1023 31.42 -28.85 -40.02
N PHE A 1024 32.32 -29.83 -39.88
CA PHE A 1024 33.00 -30.45 -41.02
C PHE A 1024 32.41 -31.83 -41.31
N ASP A 1025 31.89 -32.03 -42.53
CA ASP A 1025 31.43 -33.33 -43.02
C ASP A 1025 32.57 -34.08 -43.74
N THR A 1026 32.97 -35.26 -43.24
CA THR A 1026 34.11 -36.04 -43.77
C THR A 1026 33.69 -37.38 -44.35
N THR A 1027 34.21 -37.78 -45.52
CA THR A 1027 34.13 -39.15 -46.05
C THR A 1027 35.53 -39.77 -46.07
N THR A 1028 35.76 -40.92 -45.44
CA THR A 1028 37.12 -41.51 -45.30
C THR A 1028 37.30 -42.74 -46.18
N VAL A 1029 38.42 -42.83 -46.90
CA VAL A 1029 38.80 -44.03 -47.68
C VAL A 1029 39.92 -44.79 -46.98
N SER A 1030 39.74 -46.10 -46.84
CA SER A 1030 40.64 -47.01 -46.13
C SER A 1030 40.95 -48.25 -46.96
N ILE A 1031 42.05 -48.93 -46.63
CA ILE A 1031 42.43 -50.22 -47.20
C ILE A 1031 42.50 -51.28 -46.10
N SER A 1032 41.90 -52.44 -46.35
CA SER A 1032 41.85 -53.53 -45.36
C SER A 1032 43.20 -54.23 -45.19
N ASN A 1033 43.50 -54.68 -43.95
CA ASN A 1033 44.65 -55.55 -43.66
C ASN A 1033 44.44 -56.95 -44.24
N ILE A 1034 45.51 -57.59 -44.74
CA ILE A 1034 45.44 -58.90 -45.42
C ILE A 1034 46.60 -59.79 -44.97
N GLU A 1035 46.30 -61.05 -44.67
CA GLU A 1035 47.29 -62.10 -44.38
C GLU A 1035 47.24 -63.19 -45.45
N ALA A 1036 48.41 -63.67 -45.92
CA ALA A 1036 48.47 -64.76 -46.89
C ALA A 1036 49.80 -65.52 -46.93
N ALA A 1037 49.75 -66.77 -47.38
CA ALA A 1037 50.92 -67.60 -47.68
C ALA A 1037 51.62 -67.16 -48.99
N SER A 1038 52.90 -67.49 -49.14
CA SER A 1038 53.69 -67.17 -50.33
C SER A 1038 53.16 -67.87 -51.58
N ASN A 1039 53.22 -67.17 -52.73
CA ASN A 1039 52.76 -67.64 -54.04
C ASN A 1039 51.22 -67.73 -54.24
N ASN A 1040 50.44 -67.14 -53.34
CA ASN A 1040 48.99 -67.00 -53.48
C ASN A 1040 48.61 -65.64 -54.07
N ARG A 1041 47.41 -65.57 -54.67
CA ARG A 1041 46.76 -64.29 -55.00
C ARG A 1041 46.05 -63.77 -53.76
N VAL A 1042 46.28 -62.51 -53.43
CA VAL A 1042 45.61 -61.77 -52.35
C VAL A 1042 44.84 -60.60 -52.94
N ILE A 1043 43.72 -60.20 -52.32
CA ILE A 1043 42.89 -59.10 -52.82
C ILE A 1043 42.83 -58.02 -51.77
N ALA A 1044 43.32 -56.83 -52.11
CA ALA A 1044 43.19 -55.65 -51.28
C ALA A 1044 41.92 -54.89 -51.64
N LYS A 1045 41.04 -54.71 -50.65
CA LYS A 1045 39.76 -54.01 -50.79
C LYS A 1045 39.94 -52.57 -50.35
N ILE A 1046 39.50 -51.63 -51.18
CA ILE A 1046 39.37 -50.22 -50.83
C ILE A 1046 37.93 -49.97 -50.43
N ASN A 1047 37.76 -49.41 -49.25
CA ASN A 1047 36.48 -49.08 -48.67
C ASN A 1047 36.35 -47.57 -48.48
N ILE A 1048 35.15 -47.04 -48.67
CA ILE A 1048 34.79 -45.65 -48.36
C ILE A 1048 33.77 -45.66 -47.23
N THR A 1049 34.09 -45.02 -46.12
CA THR A 1049 33.20 -44.82 -44.97
C THR A 1049 32.54 -43.44 -45.04
N GLU A 1050 31.25 -43.38 -44.71
CA GLU A 1050 30.43 -42.15 -44.69
C GLU A 1050 30.26 -41.49 -46.08
N LEU A 1051 30.11 -42.31 -47.12
CA LEU A 1051 29.83 -41.82 -48.48
C LEU A 1051 28.41 -41.22 -48.56
N LYS A 1052 28.31 -39.89 -48.71
CA LYS A 1052 27.02 -39.18 -48.79
C LYS A 1052 26.43 -39.15 -50.20
N GLN A 1053 25.10 -39.08 -50.32
CA GLN A 1053 24.42 -39.01 -51.62
C GLN A 1053 24.73 -37.71 -52.39
N GLU A 1054 25.08 -36.61 -51.72
CA GLU A 1054 25.35 -35.32 -52.40
C GLU A 1054 26.61 -35.37 -53.29
N LEU A 1055 27.52 -36.33 -53.08
CA LEU A 1055 28.70 -36.54 -53.92
C LEU A 1055 28.35 -37.14 -55.30
N LYS A 1056 27.12 -37.62 -55.50
CA LYS A 1056 26.63 -38.14 -56.78
C LYS A 1056 26.23 -36.99 -57.70
N ASN A 1057 27.23 -36.32 -58.29
CA ASN A 1057 27.02 -35.27 -59.30
C ASN A 1057 27.86 -35.53 -60.56
N GLU A 1058 27.57 -34.82 -61.65
CA GLU A 1058 28.28 -35.00 -62.93
C GLU A 1058 29.77 -34.61 -62.89
N GLU A 1059 30.19 -33.87 -61.86
CA GLU A 1059 31.57 -33.38 -61.70
C GLU A 1059 32.47 -34.35 -60.92
N PHE A 1060 31.92 -35.26 -60.11
CA PHE A 1060 32.64 -36.32 -59.40
C PHE A 1060 32.52 -37.65 -60.17
N LYS A 1061 33.58 -38.04 -60.89
CA LYS A 1061 33.61 -39.23 -61.75
C LYS A 1061 34.34 -40.43 -61.12
N GLY A 1062 35.04 -40.23 -60.01
CA GLY A 1062 35.79 -41.28 -59.33
C GLY A 1062 36.93 -40.76 -58.46
N ILE A 1063 37.83 -41.65 -58.08
CA ILE A 1063 39.04 -41.33 -57.31
C ILE A 1063 40.25 -41.98 -57.97
N THR A 1064 41.31 -41.20 -58.15
CA THR A 1064 42.64 -41.67 -58.53
C THR A 1064 43.47 -41.91 -57.26
N LEU A 1065 44.09 -43.07 -57.13
CA LEU A 1065 44.92 -43.46 -55.98
C LEU A 1065 46.34 -43.83 -56.40
N ASP A 1066 47.32 -43.47 -55.59
CA ASP A 1066 48.68 -44.00 -55.65
C ASP A 1066 48.89 -45.03 -54.53
N LEU A 1067 49.04 -46.30 -54.90
CA LEU A 1067 49.26 -47.41 -53.97
C LEU A 1067 50.75 -47.72 -53.87
N SER A 1068 51.32 -47.58 -52.68
CA SER A 1068 52.74 -47.83 -52.40
C SER A 1068 52.93 -49.11 -51.59
N PHE A 1069 53.80 -50.00 -52.06
CA PHE A 1069 54.08 -51.28 -51.41
C PHE A 1069 55.49 -51.79 -51.71
N ASN A 1070 55.92 -52.82 -50.97
CA ASN A 1070 57.22 -53.46 -51.19
C ASN A 1070 57.18 -54.40 -52.43
N PRO A 1071 57.93 -54.10 -53.51
CA PRO A 1071 57.91 -54.89 -54.74
C PRO A 1071 58.53 -56.28 -54.61
N THR A 1072 59.27 -56.58 -53.53
CA THR A 1072 59.82 -57.93 -53.31
C THR A 1072 58.78 -58.91 -52.78
N LEU A 1073 57.69 -58.39 -52.19
CA LEU A 1073 56.63 -59.20 -51.59
C LEU A 1073 55.33 -59.17 -52.39
N LEU A 1074 54.98 -58.03 -53.00
CA LEU A 1074 53.71 -57.86 -53.71
C LEU A 1074 53.96 -57.48 -55.17
N TYR A 1075 53.31 -58.21 -56.08
CA TYR A 1075 53.23 -57.86 -57.49
C TYR A 1075 51.78 -57.56 -57.87
N PRO A 1076 51.46 -56.37 -58.40
CA PRO A 1076 50.09 -56.00 -58.75
C PRO A 1076 49.59 -56.80 -59.97
N ASP A 1077 48.40 -57.37 -59.88
CA ASP A 1077 47.76 -58.21 -60.91
C ASP A 1077 46.45 -57.56 -61.41
N PHE A 1078 46.50 -56.24 -61.60
CA PHE A 1078 45.39 -55.40 -62.08
C PHE A 1078 45.89 -54.31 -63.03
N SER A 1079 44.97 -53.57 -63.64
CA SER A 1079 45.29 -52.49 -64.59
C SER A 1079 45.82 -51.26 -63.85
N ILE A 1080 46.98 -50.75 -64.28
CA ILE A 1080 47.71 -49.65 -63.64
C ILE A 1080 47.88 -48.50 -64.66
N LYS A 1081 47.74 -47.25 -64.21
CA LYS A 1081 47.93 -46.04 -65.03
C LYS A 1081 49.39 -45.60 -65.12
N SER A 1082 50.12 -45.68 -64.02
CA SER A 1082 51.57 -45.43 -63.97
C SER A 1082 52.21 -46.27 -62.87
N ASP A 1083 53.46 -46.65 -63.06
CA ASP A 1083 54.18 -47.57 -62.18
C ASP A 1083 55.62 -47.10 -62.03
N GLU A 1084 56.01 -46.77 -60.80
CA GLU A 1084 57.34 -46.23 -60.47
C GLU A 1084 57.92 -46.97 -59.28
N ILE A 1085 59.22 -47.29 -59.33
CA ILE A 1085 59.96 -47.86 -58.19
C ILE A 1085 61.02 -46.86 -57.77
N LYS A 1086 60.93 -46.37 -56.52
CA LYS A 1086 61.86 -45.39 -55.97
C LYS A 1086 62.21 -45.77 -54.53
N ASN A 1087 63.51 -45.76 -54.21
CA ASN A 1087 64.03 -46.10 -52.87
C ASN A 1087 63.51 -47.45 -52.30
N GLY A 1088 63.29 -48.45 -53.16
CA GLY A 1088 62.83 -49.79 -52.75
C GLY A 1088 61.32 -49.92 -52.49
N ILE A 1089 60.53 -48.86 -52.72
CA ILE A 1089 59.06 -48.89 -52.68
C ILE A 1089 58.55 -48.76 -54.11
N ARG A 1090 57.56 -49.59 -54.48
CA ARG A 1090 56.85 -49.50 -55.76
C ARG A 1090 55.53 -48.79 -55.54
N THR A 1091 55.29 -47.76 -56.33
CA THR A 1091 54.06 -46.96 -56.29
C THR A 1091 53.35 -47.10 -57.62
N VAL A 1092 52.09 -47.52 -57.58
CA VAL A 1092 51.25 -47.73 -58.76
C VAL A 1092 50.02 -46.83 -58.68
N ARG A 1093 49.73 -46.11 -59.76
CA ARG A 1093 48.55 -45.25 -59.86
C ARG A 1093 47.38 -46.01 -60.46
N VAL A 1094 46.20 -45.89 -59.87
CA VAL A 1094 44.95 -46.51 -60.33
C VAL A 1094 43.82 -45.51 -60.30
N ASP A 1095 42.94 -45.56 -61.31
CA ASP A 1095 41.70 -44.77 -61.34
C ASP A 1095 40.53 -45.70 -61.00
N ILE A 1096 39.71 -45.29 -60.04
CA ILE A 1096 38.48 -45.98 -59.64
C ILE A 1096 37.31 -45.08 -60.03
N GLU A 1097 36.57 -45.47 -61.07
CA GLU A 1097 35.37 -44.75 -61.49
C GLU A 1097 34.18 -45.08 -60.58
N VAL A 1098 33.30 -44.10 -60.38
CA VAL A 1098 32.07 -44.26 -59.60
C VAL A 1098 31.17 -45.33 -60.23
N LYS A 1099 30.69 -46.29 -59.44
CA LYS A 1099 29.69 -47.29 -59.86
C LYS A 1099 28.31 -46.98 -59.27
N GLU A 1100 27.25 -47.43 -59.93
CA GLU A 1100 25.86 -47.13 -59.51
C GLU A 1100 25.52 -47.64 -58.09
N ASP A 1101 26.17 -48.71 -57.66
CA ASP A 1101 25.98 -49.37 -56.37
C ASP A 1101 26.66 -48.65 -55.20
N TRP A 1102 27.59 -47.71 -55.46
CA TRP A 1102 28.22 -46.91 -54.41
C TRP A 1102 27.19 -46.12 -53.58
N PHE A 1103 26.12 -45.70 -54.23
CA PHE A 1103 25.06 -44.87 -53.64
C PHE A 1103 23.73 -45.62 -53.47
N ALA A 1104 23.71 -46.96 -53.58
CA ALA A 1104 22.49 -47.75 -53.47
C ALA A 1104 21.99 -47.87 -52.01
N ASN A 1105 20.68 -47.76 -51.80
CA ASN A 1105 20.02 -47.74 -50.49
C ASN A 1105 19.67 -49.13 -49.91
N ASP A 1106 19.82 -50.22 -50.66
CA ASP A 1106 19.36 -51.56 -50.26
C ASP A 1106 20.47 -52.43 -49.63
N SER A 1107 20.53 -52.44 -48.30
CA SER A 1107 20.79 -53.63 -47.44
C SER A 1107 21.03 -53.21 -45.98
N LYS A 1108 20.01 -52.65 -45.33
CA LYS A 1108 20.03 -52.29 -43.89
C LYS A 1108 20.23 -53.45 -42.89
N VAL A 1109 20.47 -54.68 -43.34
CA VAL A 1109 20.56 -55.85 -42.45
C VAL A 1109 21.99 -56.35 -42.19
N ASN A 1110 22.98 -55.95 -42.99
CA ASN A 1110 24.39 -56.38 -42.77
C ASN A 1110 25.44 -55.26 -42.72
N ARG A 1111 25.04 -53.97 -42.66
CA ARG A 1111 26.00 -52.89 -42.38
C ARG A 1111 26.19 -52.74 -40.87
N ILE A 1112 27.24 -53.35 -40.33
CA ILE A 1112 27.65 -53.20 -38.93
C ILE A 1112 28.25 -51.80 -38.76
N GLN A 1113 27.53 -50.91 -38.07
CA GLN A 1113 27.98 -49.68 -37.39
C GLN A 1113 28.93 -48.67 -38.10
N SER A 1114 29.22 -48.81 -39.39
CA SER A 1114 29.87 -47.77 -40.20
C SER A 1114 29.28 -47.77 -41.61
N ASN A 1115 29.09 -46.60 -42.21
CA ASN A 1115 28.61 -46.42 -43.58
C ASN A 1115 29.71 -46.81 -44.59
N GLU A 1116 30.25 -48.02 -44.49
CA GLU A 1116 31.37 -48.51 -45.30
C GLU A 1116 30.86 -49.12 -46.62
N VAL A 1117 31.38 -48.63 -47.74
CA VAL A 1117 31.08 -49.06 -49.11
C VAL A 1117 32.38 -49.53 -49.75
N GLU A 1118 32.44 -50.79 -50.15
CA GLU A 1118 33.58 -51.32 -50.90
C GLU A 1118 33.55 -50.78 -52.33
N VAL A 1119 34.62 -50.10 -52.74
CA VAL A 1119 34.65 -49.36 -54.02
C VAL A 1119 35.55 -49.99 -55.07
N ALA A 1120 36.59 -50.72 -54.66
CA ALA A 1120 37.49 -51.43 -55.56
C ALA A 1120 38.20 -52.61 -54.90
N GLU A 1121 38.52 -53.62 -55.72
CA GLU A 1121 39.34 -54.77 -55.34
C GLU A 1121 40.62 -54.80 -56.19
N PHE A 1122 41.77 -54.92 -55.52
CA PHE A 1122 43.10 -54.92 -56.13
C PHE A 1122 43.82 -56.24 -55.86
N PRO A 1123 43.82 -57.19 -56.80
CA PRO A 1123 44.53 -58.46 -56.65
C PRO A 1123 46.05 -58.28 -56.76
N PHE A 1124 46.80 -58.76 -55.78
CA PHE A 1124 48.27 -58.88 -55.82
C PHE A 1124 48.69 -60.36 -55.81
N ARG A 1125 49.84 -60.66 -56.39
CA ARG A 1125 50.54 -61.95 -56.21
C ARG A 1125 51.61 -61.80 -55.15
N THR A 1126 51.69 -62.74 -54.22
CA THR A 1126 52.71 -62.74 -53.16
C THR A 1126 53.97 -63.48 -53.64
N ALA A 1127 55.14 -62.89 -53.46
CA ALA A 1127 56.43 -63.48 -53.81
C ALA A 1127 57.21 -63.92 -52.55
N LEU A 1128 58.20 -64.80 -52.72
CA LEU A 1128 59.19 -65.13 -51.68
C LEU A 1128 60.17 -63.95 -51.53
N GLY A 1129 59.69 -62.89 -50.90
CA GLY A 1129 60.46 -61.67 -50.67
C GLY A 1129 61.48 -61.81 -49.54
N ASN A 1130 62.22 -60.74 -49.30
CA ASN A 1130 63.25 -60.63 -48.26
C ASN A 1130 62.73 -60.18 -46.88
N ASP A 1131 61.41 -60.11 -46.71
CA ASP A 1131 60.72 -59.63 -45.51
C ASP A 1131 59.46 -60.50 -45.25
N SER A 1132 58.88 -60.47 -44.05
CA SER A 1132 57.65 -61.21 -43.72
C SER A 1132 56.39 -60.33 -43.72
N THR A 1133 56.55 -59.01 -43.84
CA THR A 1133 55.45 -58.04 -43.90
C THR A 1133 55.72 -56.96 -44.96
N SER A 1134 54.67 -56.48 -45.63
CA SER A 1134 54.73 -55.30 -46.50
C SER A 1134 53.63 -54.35 -46.09
N ILE A 1135 53.96 -53.08 -45.90
CA ILE A 1135 52.95 -52.01 -45.77
C ILE A 1135 52.39 -51.77 -47.17
N LEU A 1136 51.06 -51.78 -47.30
CA LEU A 1136 50.34 -51.34 -48.50
C LEU A 1136 49.65 -50.04 -48.12
N ASP A 1137 50.15 -48.92 -48.66
CA ASP A 1137 49.78 -47.57 -48.27
C ASP A 1137 49.17 -46.81 -49.43
N ILE A 1138 48.23 -45.91 -49.14
CA ILE A 1138 47.70 -44.96 -50.11
C ILE A 1138 48.52 -43.67 -49.97
N SER A 1139 49.51 -43.50 -50.83
CA SER A 1139 50.50 -42.42 -50.70
C SER A 1139 50.04 -41.10 -51.31
N SER A 1140 49.03 -41.13 -52.21
CA SER A 1140 48.27 -39.94 -52.57
C SER A 1140 46.90 -40.29 -53.14
N SER A 1141 45.94 -39.37 -53.04
CA SER A 1141 44.65 -39.48 -53.74
C SER A 1141 44.24 -38.19 -54.43
N LYS A 1142 43.51 -38.31 -55.55
CA LYS A 1142 42.94 -37.17 -56.30
C LYS A 1142 41.54 -37.51 -56.76
N VAL A 1143 40.69 -36.50 -56.87
CA VAL A 1143 39.38 -36.65 -57.48
C VAL A 1143 39.53 -36.84 -58.98
N LEU A 1144 38.88 -37.87 -59.52
CA LEU A 1144 38.70 -38.05 -60.95
C LEU A 1144 37.45 -37.25 -61.36
N GLY A 1145 37.62 -36.16 -62.10
CA GLY A 1145 36.53 -35.25 -62.49
C GLY A 1145 36.88 -33.77 -62.31
N LYS A 1146 35.86 -32.91 -62.24
CA LYS A 1146 36.01 -31.45 -62.03
C LYS A 1146 35.61 -30.99 -60.61
N ALA A 1147 35.09 -31.88 -59.78
CA ALA A 1147 34.69 -31.55 -58.42
C ALA A 1147 35.89 -31.04 -57.60
N LYS A 1148 35.73 -29.88 -56.95
CA LYS A 1148 36.75 -29.27 -56.08
C LYS A 1148 36.55 -29.71 -54.63
N LEU A 1149 37.09 -30.88 -54.28
CA LEU A 1149 37.08 -31.41 -52.91
C LEU A 1149 38.43 -31.15 -52.23
N LYS A 1150 38.41 -30.82 -50.92
CA LYS A 1150 39.63 -30.64 -50.13
C LYS A 1150 40.03 -31.99 -49.52
N ILE A 1151 41.17 -32.53 -49.95
CA ILE A 1151 41.66 -33.85 -49.52
C ILE A 1151 42.66 -33.68 -48.38
N PHE A 1152 42.46 -34.42 -47.29
CA PHE A 1152 43.42 -34.51 -46.18
C PHE A 1152 43.94 -35.94 -46.05
N GLU A 1153 45.26 -36.09 -45.95
CA GLU A 1153 45.95 -37.38 -45.80
C GLU A 1153 46.53 -37.48 -44.37
N SER A 1154 46.14 -38.49 -43.60
CA SER A 1154 46.81 -38.85 -42.35
C SER A 1154 46.77 -40.35 -42.11
N ASP A 1155 47.93 -40.96 -41.88
CA ASP A 1155 48.07 -42.38 -41.49
C ASP A 1155 47.40 -43.38 -42.45
N GLY A 1156 47.64 -43.23 -43.76
CA GLY A 1156 47.15 -44.15 -44.81
C GLY A 1156 45.64 -44.11 -45.06
N ASN A 1157 44.91 -43.24 -44.36
CA ASN A 1157 43.52 -42.93 -44.61
C ASN A 1157 43.41 -41.50 -45.16
N PHE A 1158 42.55 -41.29 -46.15
CA PHE A 1158 42.30 -39.95 -46.66
C PHE A 1158 40.83 -39.56 -46.52
N ARG A 1159 40.59 -38.27 -46.22
CA ARG A 1159 39.25 -37.70 -46.05
C ARG A 1159 38.91 -36.79 -47.22
N LEU A 1160 37.77 -37.03 -47.86
CA LEU A 1160 37.13 -36.10 -48.79
C LEU A 1160 36.24 -35.16 -47.95
N LEU A 1161 36.58 -33.87 -47.94
CA LEU A 1161 35.68 -32.81 -47.44
C LEU A 1161 34.93 -32.19 -48.62
N ASP A 1162 33.66 -31.84 -48.41
CA ASP A 1162 32.70 -31.37 -49.40
C ASP A 1162 33.22 -30.21 -50.30
N LEU A 1163 32.50 -30.04 -51.43
CA LEU A 1163 32.46 -28.82 -52.23
C LEU A 1163 32.18 -27.63 -51.30
N CYS A 1164 32.90 -26.51 -51.46
CA CYS A 1164 32.50 -25.25 -50.83
C CYS A 1164 31.09 -24.86 -51.31
N THR A 1165 30.07 -25.26 -50.56
CA THR A 1165 28.78 -24.59 -50.52
C THR A 1165 28.78 -23.74 -49.25
N GLU A 1166 28.82 -22.42 -49.48
CA GLU A 1166 28.68 -21.34 -48.51
C GLU A 1166 29.69 -21.25 -47.34
N GLY A 1167 30.43 -20.13 -47.30
CA GLY A 1167 31.16 -19.68 -46.11
C GLY A 1167 32.67 -19.48 -46.30
N GLY A 1168 33.05 -18.31 -46.81
CA GLY A 1168 34.41 -17.73 -46.70
C GLY A 1168 35.27 -17.84 -47.96
N THR A 1169 35.93 -16.81 -48.50
CA THR A 1169 35.98 -15.35 -48.26
C THR A 1169 36.28 -14.72 -49.63
N ARG A 1170 35.68 -13.56 -49.99
CA ARG A 1170 36.40 -12.33 -50.40
C ARG A 1170 35.50 -11.26 -51.02
N LEU A 1171 35.79 -10.05 -50.58
CA LEU A 1171 35.44 -8.76 -51.16
C LEU A 1171 35.64 -8.70 -52.70
N PHE A 1172 34.75 -7.92 -53.33
CA PHE A 1172 34.79 -7.26 -54.66
C PHE A 1172 34.19 -7.98 -55.91
N ASP A 1173 32.96 -7.59 -56.27
CA ASP A 1173 32.66 -6.60 -57.33
C ASP A 1173 31.80 -5.52 -56.62
N GLY A 1174 32.14 -4.23 -56.58
CA GLY A 1174 32.77 -3.45 -57.64
C GLY A 1174 31.78 -2.50 -58.32
N SER A 1175 30.88 -1.82 -57.60
CA SER A 1175 30.15 -0.65 -58.13
C SER A 1175 29.30 -0.87 -59.41
N GLY A 1176 29.02 -2.13 -59.79
CA GLY A 1176 28.48 -2.49 -61.10
C GLY A 1176 26.98 -2.76 -61.18
N SER A 1177 26.44 -3.56 -60.26
CA SER A 1177 25.26 -4.38 -60.51
C SER A 1177 23.95 -3.92 -59.88
N PHE A 1178 23.96 -3.13 -58.78
CA PHE A 1178 22.75 -2.46 -58.27
C PHE A 1178 22.67 -1.00 -58.77
N LYS A 1179 21.90 -0.73 -59.83
CA LYS A 1179 21.84 0.60 -60.47
C LYS A 1179 20.42 0.96 -60.89
N LEU A 1180 20.09 2.24 -60.76
CA LEU A 1180 18.89 2.84 -61.36
C LEU A 1180 19.26 3.36 -62.76
N GLU A 1181 18.50 2.99 -63.79
CA GLU A 1181 18.70 3.51 -65.15
C GLU A 1181 17.96 4.83 -65.37
N ASN A 1182 18.64 5.80 -65.98
CA ASN A 1182 17.99 7.05 -66.37
C ASN A 1182 16.99 6.79 -67.53
N PRO A 1183 15.75 7.32 -67.47
CA PRO A 1183 14.77 7.14 -68.55
C PRO A 1183 15.28 7.73 -69.87
N SER A 1184 15.18 6.99 -70.98
CA SER A 1184 15.63 7.41 -72.32
C SER A 1184 14.62 7.06 -73.43
N PRO A 1185 14.36 7.97 -74.40
CA PRO A 1185 14.87 9.34 -74.48
C PRO A 1185 14.26 10.22 -73.38
N ASN A 1186 15.12 11.00 -72.71
CA ASN A 1186 14.73 11.94 -71.68
C ASN A 1186 14.21 13.24 -72.33
N PRO A 1187 12.92 13.64 -72.19
CA PRO A 1187 11.82 12.99 -71.48
C PRO A 1187 10.73 12.47 -72.44
N LEU A 1188 10.38 11.17 -72.37
CA LEU A 1188 9.12 10.66 -72.96
C LEU A 1188 8.54 9.38 -72.31
N SER A 1189 9.02 8.96 -71.12
CA SER A 1189 8.49 7.78 -70.39
C SER A 1189 8.70 7.90 -68.87
N ALA A 1190 7.64 7.68 -68.08
CA ALA A 1190 7.67 7.68 -66.60
C ALA A 1190 8.16 6.36 -65.97
N ASN A 1191 8.54 5.39 -66.82
CA ASN A 1191 9.07 4.11 -66.38
C ASN A 1191 10.61 4.15 -66.40
N THR A 1192 11.21 3.78 -65.27
CA THR A 1192 12.66 3.57 -65.08
C THR A 1192 12.88 2.12 -64.63
N PHE A 1193 14.12 1.65 -64.70
CA PHE A 1193 14.51 0.28 -64.35
C PHE A 1193 15.49 0.27 -63.19
N VAL A 1194 15.32 -0.68 -62.29
CA VAL A 1194 16.31 -1.03 -61.28
C VAL A 1194 16.96 -2.33 -61.70
N ASN A 1195 18.25 -2.25 -61.98
CA ASN A 1195 19.07 -3.43 -62.22
C ASN A 1195 19.66 -3.88 -60.88
N TYR A 1196 19.55 -5.15 -60.56
CA TYR A 1196 20.25 -5.81 -59.46
C TYR A 1196 20.67 -7.22 -59.87
N GLU A 1197 21.76 -7.72 -59.31
CA GLU A 1197 22.23 -9.09 -59.54
C GLU A 1197 22.16 -9.88 -58.24
N LEU A 1198 21.60 -11.08 -58.31
CA LEU A 1198 21.63 -12.06 -57.23
C LEU A 1198 22.69 -13.10 -57.54
N LEU A 1199 23.63 -13.26 -56.61
CA LEU A 1199 24.73 -14.22 -56.75
C LEU A 1199 24.33 -15.62 -56.26
N GLU A 1200 23.16 -15.75 -55.64
CA GLU A 1200 22.53 -16.96 -55.11
C GLU A 1200 20.98 -16.86 -55.18
N ASP A 1201 20.30 -18.00 -55.09
CA ASP A 1201 18.84 -18.08 -55.00
C ASP A 1201 18.41 -17.52 -53.62
N SER A 1202 17.59 -16.48 -53.59
CA SER A 1202 17.25 -15.81 -52.33
C SER A 1202 15.90 -15.14 -52.36
N GLN A 1203 15.33 -14.89 -51.18
CA GLN A 1203 14.18 -14.02 -51.06
C GLN A 1203 14.63 -12.58 -51.24
N VAL A 1204 13.94 -11.83 -52.10
CA VAL A 1204 14.25 -10.44 -52.37
C VAL A 1204 13.08 -9.57 -51.96
N ASP A 1205 13.39 -8.41 -51.39
CA ASP A 1205 12.49 -7.30 -51.17
C ASP A 1205 13.18 -6.01 -51.64
N LEU A 1206 12.69 -5.42 -52.72
CA LEU A 1206 13.21 -4.20 -53.33
C LEU A 1206 12.14 -3.12 -53.19
N ASP A 1207 12.44 -2.06 -52.44
CA ASP A 1207 11.51 -0.97 -52.15
C ASP A 1207 12.15 0.42 -52.18
N ILE A 1208 11.32 1.46 -52.30
CA ILE A 1208 11.70 2.86 -52.11
C ILE A 1208 11.20 3.30 -50.75
N ILE A 1209 12.09 3.86 -49.94
CA ILE A 1209 11.82 4.34 -48.59
C ILE A 1209 12.09 5.84 -48.44
N ASP A 1210 11.39 6.48 -47.50
CA ASP A 1210 11.70 7.84 -47.05
C ASP A 1210 12.90 7.87 -46.08
N TYR A 1211 13.29 9.06 -45.62
CA TYR A 1211 14.38 9.26 -44.66
C TYR A 1211 14.12 8.66 -43.26
N ARG A 1212 12.89 8.22 -42.96
CA ARG A 1212 12.51 7.51 -41.72
C ARG A 1212 12.52 5.99 -41.90
N GLY A 1213 12.84 5.50 -43.11
CA GLY A 1213 12.85 4.08 -43.44
C GLY A 1213 11.46 3.50 -43.76
N ILE A 1214 10.44 4.34 -43.94
CA ILE A 1214 9.07 3.92 -44.26
C ILE A 1214 8.98 3.64 -45.77
N GLY A 1215 8.48 2.45 -46.12
CA GLY A 1215 8.22 2.05 -47.50
C GLY A 1215 7.18 2.93 -48.19
N ILE A 1216 7.59 3.60 -49.26
CA ILE A 1216 6.75 4.43 -50.13
C ILE A 1216 6.23 3.60 -51.30
N LEU A 1217 7.08 2.74 -51.87
CA LEU A 1217 6.73 1.90 -53.02
C LEU A 1217 7.54 0.61 -53.00
N SER A 1218 6.89 -0.54 -53.00
CA SER A 1218 7.55 -1.84 -53.25
C SER A 1218 7.66 -2.06 -54.76
N ILE A 1219 8.85 -2.42 -55.21
CA ILE A 1219 9.22 -2.54 -56.63
C ILE A 1219 9.30 -4.01 -57.05
N ASP A 1220 9.93 -4.87 -56.24
CA ASP A 1220 9.99 -6.32 -56.47
C ASP A 1220 10.00 -7.04 -55.14
N SER A 1221 9.31 -8.19 -55.05
CA SER A 1221 9.31 -9.00 -53.84
C SER A 1221 9.09 -10.48 -54.16
N GLY A 1222 9.72 -11.35 -53.38
CA GLY A 1222 9.56 -12.81 -53.47
C GLY A 1222 10.87 -13.55 -53.69
N PHE A 1223 10.79 -14.88 -53.78
CA PHE A 1223 11.95 -15.73 -54.03
C PHE A 1223 12.42 -15.60 -55.48
N LYS A 1224 13.72 -15.37 -55.68
CA LYS A 1224 14.36 -15.16 -56.98
C LYS A 1224 15.57 -16.07 -57.07
N SER A 1225 15.74 -16.73 -58.22
CA SER A 1225 16.94 -17.51 -58.48
C SER A 1225 18.18 -16.63 -58.68
N LYS A 1226 19.36 -17.22 -58.64
CA LYS A 1226 20.61 -16.55 -59.02
C LYS A 1226 20.50 -16.00 -60.44
N GLY A 1227 20.85 -14.73 -60.63
CA GLY A 1227 20.83 -14.07 -61.94
C GLY A 1227 20.73 -12.54 -61.87
N ILE A 1228 20.76 -11.91 -63.04
CA ILE A 1228 20.60 -10.45 -63.18
C ILE A 1228 19.13 -10.15 -63.42
N TYR A 1229 18.60 -9.21 -62.64
CA TYR A 1229 17.23 -8.75 -62.68
C TYR A 1229 17.19 -7.28 -63.09
N SER A 1230 16.26 -6.96 -64.00
CA SER A 1230 15.95 -5.59 -64.40
C SER A 1230 14.46 -5.38 -64.19
N VAL A 1231 14.09 -4.58 -63.19
CA VAL A 1231 12.70 -4.43 -62.76
C VAL A 1231 12.21 -3.03 -63.10
N PRO A 1232 11.16 -2.89 -63.96
CA PRO A 1232 10.57 -1.59 -64.26
C PRO A 1232 9.69 -1.11 -63.11
N PHE A 1233 9.72 0.21 -62.83
CA PHE A 1233 8.73 0.85 -61.98
C PHE A 1233 8.40 2.27 -62.45
N ASN A 1234 7.24 2.78 -62.02
CA ASN A 1234 6.71 4.08 -62.45
C ASN A 1234 6.89 5.13 -61.36
N ILE A 1235 7.55 6.26 -61.69
CA ILE A 1235 7.86 7.33 -60.74
C ILE A 1235 6.75 8.39 -60.58
N ASN A 1236 5.68 8.35 -61.38
CA ASN A 1236 4.62 9.38 -61.35
C ASN A 1236 3.87 9.46 -60.01
N ASN A 1237 3.90 8.40 -59.20
CA ASN A 1237 3.22 8.35 -57.91
C ASN A 1237 4.13 8.74 -56.74
N ILE A 1238 5.38 9.12 -57.00
CA ILE A 1238 6.33 9.56 -55.97
C ILE A 1238 6.54 11.08 -56.10
N PRO A 1239 6.36 11.87 -55.01
CA PRO A 1239 6.60 13.31 -55.02
C PRO A 1239 8.06 13.68 -55.34
N THR A 1240 8.30 14.95 -55.69
CA THR A 1240 9.66 15.50 -55.83
C THR A 1240 10.36 15.51 -54.47
N GLY A 1241 11.55 14.91 -54.36
CA GLY A 1241 12.25 14.79 -53.07
C GLY A 1241 13.43 13.82 -53.08
N PHE A 1242 14.08 13.68 -51.92
CA PHE A 1242 15.13 12.69 -51.69
C PHE A 1242 14.53 11.41 -51.10
N TYR A 1243 14.87 10.29 -51.70
CA TYR A 1243 14.44 8.96 -51.29
C TYR A 1243 15.61 8.01 -51.29
N PHE A 1244 15.38 6.81 -50.81
CA PHE A 1244 16.34 5.72 -50.88
C PHE A 1244 15.70 4.52 -51.55
N ILE A 1245 16.42 3.89 -52.47
CA ILE A 1245 16.05 2.57 -52.98
C ILE A 1245 16.82 1.52 -52.18
N ARG A 1246 16.11 0.54 -51.64
CA ARG A 1246 16.64 -0.50 -50.76
C ARG A 1246 16.37 -1.86 -51.38
N LEU A 1247 17.44 -2.63 -51.58
CA LEU A 1247 17.39 -4.06 -51.91
C LEU A 1247 17.70 -4.84 -50.64
N LYS A 1248 16.84 -5.78 -50.26
CA LYS A 1248 16.98 -6.61 -49.07
C LYS A 1248 16.82 -8.08 -49.43
N THR A 1249 17.76 -8.89 -48.96
CA THR A 1249 17.67 -10.35 -48.90
C THR A 1249 17.72 -10.78 -47.42
N PRO A 1250 17.41 -12.05 -47.08
CA PRO A 1250 17.61 -12.56 -45.73
C PRO A 1250 19.02 -12.28 -45.17
N ASN A 1251 20.02 -12.25 -46.06
CA ASN A 1251 21.44 -12.23 -45.71
C ASN A 1251 22.12 -10.86 -45.93
N GLN A 1252 21.48 -9.92 -46.66
CA GLN A 1252 22.10 -8.64 -47.02
C GLN A 1252 21.05 -7.53 -47.21
N SER A 1253 21.38 -6.28 -46.88
CA SER A 1253 20.60 -5.12 -47.31
C SER A 1253 21.51 -4.03 -47.89
N ILE A 1254 21.15 -3.53 -49.07
CA ILE A 1254 21.87 -2.47 -49.79
C ILE A 1254 20.91 -1.31 -50.01
N VAL A 1255 21.33 -0.10 -49.63
CA VAL A 1255 20.53 1.11 -49.79
C VAL A 1255 21.27 2.12 -50.66
N LYS A 1256 20.59 2.74 -51.63
CA LYS A 1256 21.13 3.82 -52.46
C LYS A 1256 20.23 5.04 -52.43
N LYS A 1257 20.83 6.22 -52.24
CA LYS A 1257 20.12 7.49 -52.32
C LYS A 1257 19.72 7.78 -53.78
N ILE A 1258 18.47 8.21 -53.96
CA ILE A 1258 17.93 8.68 -55.24
C ILE A 1258 17.26 10.05 -55.04
N GLN A 1259 17.22 10.85 -56.09
CA GLN A 1259 16.53 12.14 -56.10
C GLN A 1259 15.53 12.12 -57.25
N ILE A 1260 14.29 12.49 -56.95
CA ILE A 1260 13.23 12.62 -57.96
C ILE A 1260 13.00 14.12 -58.19
N GLU A 1261 13.30 14.57 -59.40
CA GLU A 1261 13.06 15.93 -59.89
C GLU A 1261 11.99 15.85 -61.00
N ARG A 1262 11.05 16.80 -61.05
CA ARG A 1262 10.01 16.88 -62.09
C ARG A 1262 10.17 18.15 -62.91
#